data_AF-A0A9W4M768-F1
#
_entry.id   AF-A0A9W4M768-F1
#
_cell.length_a   1.000
_cell.length_b   1.000
_cell.length_c   1.000
_cell.angle_alpha   90.00
_cell.angle_beta   90.00
_cell.angle_gamma   90.00
#
_symmetry.space_group_name_H-M   'P 1'
#
loop_
_entity.id
_entity.type
_entity.pdbx_description
1 polymer ?
#
loop_
_entity_poly.entity_id
_entity_poly.type
_entity_poly.pdbx_seq_one_letter_code
_entity_poly.pdbx_strand_id
1 'polypeptide(L)'
;MDELLREFLTETNEHLDVVDVELVRFERDPNDIDVLRNVFRLVHTIKGTCGFLGLPRLEAIAHAAESLLGRFRDGKVEVQPEDVSLILASIDRIKHIVAELDRTAAEPPGTDRDIIDQLEGSLKRPQQDERVARVASVVEASPDGDRGSLRQPTIRVTVDVLEHLMTMVSELVLTRNQLLDLARRQDDPALMVPLQRLSHVTVELQEGVMKARMQPIGTVWQKMPRILRDLAVDLGKSIDLKLRGPETELDRQVLEFVKDPLTQLVRNAADHGIEVPAARIKAGKPERGTITLSAFHDSGSITVEVSDDGRGLDYQRIRHIAIERGLITEAEADRLGDAAVARFIFHPGFSTAQAVTSVSGRGVGMDIVKTNIDLIGGSVEVRSEAGRGTTFVVKLPLTLAIVATLIVGAAGQRFAIPQMSIMELVRVRPGQGDAAVEKLNDALVFRQRNELIPVIPFATLLGLTAKDQATAHDGFIVVIQIGRQRFGLLVDTVLHTEEIVVKPLNKRLRSLRCFSGSTILGDGSIILIVEPGGLVRMFEDYAESAVPTIEARPEPEPQKIEEEMDGPVSLLVFRAGSDMPKAVPLSLVTRLEEIDAARIEQAGGRLLLQYRGHLMPLVFADPAMSLQKEGRQAMVVFSDGDRWMGLIVDEILDIVEDALTVELVADRPELVGSAIVRGRATEILNVAHFLPLGHGAWLQREVAPQTVTRTVLLVDDSEFFRSMLAPLLRASGYRVLVADGVEGALATLALPRLVDVVVTDLEMPDRSGFDLIESLRAEPRFAGLPVIALSSYVSPPIVERARKLGVVNFVAKFDRSGLVEALSAVLNARSRGVAA
;
A
#
# COMPACT_ATOMS: atom_id res chain seq x y z
N MET A 1 -33.34 -15.03 -35.65
CA MET A 1 -31.94 -14.84 -36.10
C MET A 1 -31.31 -16.22 -36.16
N ASP A 2 -30.81 -16.58 -37.33
CA ASP A 2 -30.12 -17.86 -37.58
C ASP A 2 -28.91 -18.01 -36.63
N GLU A 3 -28.59 -19.23 -36.22
CA GLU A 3 -27.50 -19.53 -35.28
C GLU A 3 -26.15 -19.15 -35.88
N LEU A 4 -25.96 -19.43 -37.18
CA LEU A 4 -24.80 -19.02 -37.97
C LEU A 4 -24.64 -17.49 -38.07
N LEU A 5 -25.76 -16.77 -38.16
CA LEU A 5 -25.75 -15.30 -38.21
C LEU A 5 -25.37 -14.68 -36.86
N ARG A 6 -25.79 -15.29 -35.74
CA ARG A 6 -25.39 -14.86 -34.38
C ARG A 6 -23.89 -15.06 -34.11
N GLU A 7 -23.35 -16.20 -34.52
CA GLU A 7 -21.93 -16.50 -34.38
C GLU A 7 -21.10 -15.51 -35.21
N PHE A 8 -21.50 -15.28 -36.47
CA PHE A 8 -20.88 -14.28 -37.32
C PHE A 8 -20.94 -12.85 -36.75
N LEU A 9 -22.07 -12.42 -36.21
CA LEU A 9 -22.19 -11.08 -35.59
C LEU A 9 -21.28 -10.95 -34.38
N THR A 10 -21.13 -12.01 -33.60
CA THR A 10 -20.24 -12.02 -32.43
C THR A 10 -18.77 -11.92 -32.87
N GLU A 11 -18.34 -12.78 -33.78
CA GLU A 11 -16.97 -12.79 -34.33
C GLU A 11 -16.64 -11.49 -35.07
N THR A 12 -17.59 -10.96 -35.85
CA THR A 12 -17.38 -9.72 -36.62
C THR A 12 -17.28 -8.51 -35.70
N ASN A 13 -18.08 -8.42 -34.63
CA ASN A 13 -17.95 -7.33 -33.66
C ASN A 13 -16.61 -7.40 -32.91
N GLU A 14 -16.13 -8.59 -32.54
CA GLU A 14 -14.80 -8.78 -31.97
C GLU A 14 -13.69 -8.33 -32.94
N HIS A 15 -13.81 -8.69 -34.22
CA HIS A 15 -12.87 -8.24 -35.25
C HIS A 15 -12.92 -6.72 -35.45
N LEU A 16 -14.11 -6.10 -35.44
CA LEU A 16 -14.26 -4.65 -35.59
C LEU A 16 -13.69 -3.87 -34.40
N ASP A 17 -13.80 -4.41 -33.18
CA ASP A 17 -13.17 -3.83 -31.98
C ASP A 17 -11.63 -3.84 -32.09
N VAL A 18 -11.05 -4.90 -32.67
CA VAL A 18 -9.60 -4.97 -32.91
C VAL A 18 -9.19 -4.04 -34.06
N VAL A 19 -9.99 -3.97 -35.14
CA VAL A 19 -9.75 -3.05 -36.26
C VAL A 19 -9.70 -1.60 -35.77
N ASP A 20 -10.54 -1.20 -34.83
CA ASP A 20 -10.54 0.18 -34.31
C ASP A 20 -9.24 0.61 -33.65
N VAL A 21 -8.60 -0.31 -32.93
CA VAL A 21 -7.29 -0.05 -32.32
C VAL A 21 -6.22 0.13 -33.39
N GLU A 22 -6.23 -0.73 -34.40
CA GLU A 22 -5.26 -0.70 -35.49
C GLU A 22 -5.50 0.49 -36.45
N LEU A 23 -6.74 0.96 -36.60
CA LEU A 23 -7.08 2.14 -37.40
C LEU A 23 -6.53 3.44 -36.81
N VAL A 24 -6.51 3.57 -35.48
CA VAL A 24 -5.87 4.72 -34.81
C VAL A 24 -4.36 4.73 -35.05
N ARG A 25 -3.75 3.54 -35.11
CA ARG A 25 -2.33 3.40 -35.46
C ARG A 25 -2.10 3.69 -36.94
N PHE A 26 -2.99 3.23 -37.81
CA PHE A 26 -2.96 3.48 -39.25
C PHE A 26 -3.11 4.97 -39.57
N GLU A 27 -3.94 5.71 -38.84
CA GLU A 27 -4.07 7.16 -39.01
C GLU A 27 -2.79 7.91 -38.62
N ARG A 28 -2.08 7.42 -37.59
CA ARG A 28 -0.84 8.03 -37.09
C ARG A 28 0.39 7.65 -37.92
N ASP A 29 0.46 6.41 -38.39
CA ASP A 29 1.54 5.88 -39.22
C ASP A 29 0.97 5.03 -40.37
N PRO A 30 0.55 5.66 -41.49
CA PRO A 30 -0.17 4.98 -42.57
C PRO A 30 0.67 3.94 -43.34
N ASN A 31 1.99 3.97 -43.22
CA ASN A 31 2.89 3.07 -43.94
C ASN A 31 3.47 1.95 -43.05
N ASP A 32 3.00 1.81 -41.81
CA ASP A 32 3.37 0.69 -40.93
C ASP A 32 2.85 -0.64 -41.52
N ILE A 33 3.79 -1.47 -41.98
CA ILE A 33 3.52 -2.75 -42.65
C ILE A 33 2.78 -3.73 -41.73
N ASP A 34 3.06 -3.70 -40.42
CA ASP A 34 2.43 -4.61 -39.47
C ASP A 34 0.98 -4.21 -39.21
N VAL A 35 0.71 -2.90 -39.13
CA VAL A 35 -0.66 -2.36 -39.04
C VAL A 35 -1.46 -2.68 -40.30
N LEU A 36 -0.88 -2.44 -41.49
CA LEU A 36 -1.52 -2.77 -42.77
C LEU A 36 -1.84 -4.26 -42.90
N ARG A 37 -0.94 -5.16 -42.47
CA ARG A 37 -1.17 -6.62 -42.47
C ARG A 37 -2.31 -7.02 -41.54
N ASN A 38 -2.38 -6.42 -40.34
CA ASN A 38 -3.41 -6.73 -39.36
C ASN A 38 -4.80 -6.27 -39.83
N VAL A 39 -4.92 -5.01 -40.28
CA VAL A 39 -6.19 -4.47 -40.79
C VAL A 39 -6.64 -5.25 -42.03
N PHE A 40 -5.72 -5.54 -42.97
CA PHE A 40 -6.02 -6.37 -44.14
C PHE A 40 -6.57 -7.74 -43.76
N ARG A 41 -5.93 -8.44 -42.80
CA ARG A 41 -6.36 -9.78 -42.37
C ARG A 41 -7.76 -9.75 -41.77
N LEU A 42 -8.07 -8.76 -40.93
CA LEU A 42 -9.36 -8.65 -40.27
C LEU A 42 -10.49 -8.36 -41.28
N VAL A 43 -10.25 -7.42 -42.22
CA VAL A 43 -11.21 -7.13 -43.30
C VAL A 43 -11.39 -8.34 -44.24
N HIS A 44 -10.31 -9.07 -44.52
CA HIS A 44 -10.36 -10.30 -45.32
C HIS A 44 -11.20 -11.40 -44.66
N THR A 45 -11.09 -11.57 -43.34
CA THR A 45 -11.93 -12.52 -42.59
C THR A 45 -13.40 -12.11 -42.64
N ILE A 46 -13.72 -10.82 -42.44
CA ILE A 46 -15.10 -10.31 -42.52
C ILE A 46 -15.69 -10.60 -43.91
N LYS A 47 -14.96 -10.29 -45.00
CA LYS A 47 -15.39 -10.61 -46.36
C LYS A 47 -15.66 -12.11 -46.54
N GLY A 48 -14.73 -12.96 -46.09
CA GLY A 48 -14.82 -14.42 -46.24
C GLY A 48 -16.10 -15.00 -45.64
N THR A 49 -16.49 -14.53 -44.45
CA THR A 49 -17.69 -15.02 -43.76
C THR A 49 -18.98 -14.41 -44.34
N CYS A 50 -18.94 -13.19 -44.89
CA CYS A 50 -20.10 -12.56 -45.55
C CYS A 50 -20.58 -13.33 -46.79
N GLY A 51 -19.64 -13.82 -47.63
CA GLY A 51 -19.97 -14.56 -48.85
C GLY A 51 -20.66 -15.91 -48.57
N PHE A 52 -20.38 -16.54 -47.43
CA PHE A 52 -21.04 -17.77 -46.98
C PHE A 52 -22.47 -17.53 -46.48
N LEU A 53 -22.72 -16.38 -45.83
CA LEU A 53 -24.01 -16.04 -45.20
C LEU A 53 -24.98 -15.31 -46.14
N GLY A 54 -24.58 -15.03 -47.38
CA GLY A 54 -25.41 -14.33 -48.36
C GLY A 54 -25.66 -12.87 -48.00
N LEU A 55 -24.61 -12.16 -47.54
CA LEU A 55 -24.62 -10.74 -47.18
C LEU A 55 -23.90 -9.90 -48.27
N PRO A 56 -24.50 -9.74 -49.48
CA PRO A 56 -23.82 -9.19 -50.65
C PRO A 56 -23.41 -7.73 -50.50
N ARG A 57 -24.13 -6.94 -49.68
CA ARG A 57 -23.82 -5.52 -49.49
C ARG A 57 -22.58 -5.36 -48.60
N LEU A 58 -22.53 -6.08 -47.49
CA LEU A 58 -21.39 -6.11 -46.57
C LEU A 58 -20.14 -6.71 -47.25
N GLU A 59 -20.31 -7.77 -48.03
CA GLU A 59 -19.23 -8.39 -48.82
C GLU A 59 -18.62 -7.40 -49.81
N ALA A 60 -19.43 -6.61 -50.52
CA ALA A 60 -18.96 -5.67 -51.53
C ALA A 60 -18.06 -4.56 -50.94
N ILE A 61 -18.42 -4.01 -49.77
CA ILE A 61 -17.62 -2.97 -49.10
C ILE A 61 -16.34 -3.57 -48.53
N ALA A 62 -16.43 -4.72 -47.86
CA ALA A 62 -15.25 -5.40 -47.32
C ALA A 62 -14.25 -5.77 -48.42
N HIS A 63 -14.74 -6.23 -49.58
CA HIS A 63 -13.91 -6.53 -50.74
C HIS A 63 -13.21 -5.28 -51.33
N ALA A 64 -13.93 -4.15 -51.44
CA ALA A 64 -13.35 -2.89 -51.93
C ALA A 64 -12.26 -2.35 -50.99
N ALA A 65 -12.52 -2.38 -49.68
CA ALA A 65 -11.55 -1.97 -48.66
C ALA A 65 -10.32 -2.89 -48.63
N GLU A 66 -10.52 -4.20 -48.68
CA GLU A 66 -9.45 -5.21 -48.74
C GLU A 66 -8.55 -5.00 -49.96
N SER A 67 -9.14 -4.72 -51.12
CA SER A 67 -8.39 -4.53 -52.37
C SER A 67 -7.44 -3.33 -52.30
N LEU A 68 -7.88 -2.23 -51.68
CA LEU A 68 -7.05 -1.03 -51.49
C LEU A 68 -5.95 -1.27 -50.45
N LEU A 69 -6.31 -1.85 -49.29
CA LEU A 69 -5.35 -2.23 -48.25
C LEU A 69 -4.28 -3.21 -48.75
N GLY A 70 -4.65 -4.13 -49.65
CA GLY A 70 -3.73 -5.07 -50.27
C GLY A 70 -2.63 -4.38 -51.10
N ARG A 71 -2.94 -3.27 -51.77
CA ARG A 71 -1.93 -2.50 -52.54
C ARG A 71 -0.99 -1.70 -51.64
N PHE A 72 -1.48 -1.18 -50.52
CA PHE A 72 -0.66 -0.53 -49.51
C PHE A 72 0.30 -1.52 -48.86
N ARG A 73 -0.23 -2.68 -48.45
CA ARG A 73 0.57 -3.76 -47.86
C ARG A 73 1.68 -4.26 -48.79
N ASP A 74 1.38 -4.39 -50.08
CA ASP A 74 2.35 -4.85 -51.09
C ASP A 74 3.33 -3.75 -51.54
N GLY A 75 3.23 -2.53 -50.99
CA GLY A 75 4.06 -1.38 -51.39
C GLY A 75 3.84 -0.92 -52.83
N LYS A 76 2.72 -1.32 -53.46
CA LYS A 76 2.40 -1.03 -54.86
C LYS A 76 1.84 0.38 -55.05
N VAL A 77 1.33 1.00 -53.98
CA VAL A 77 0.77 2.35 -53.90
C VAL A 77 1.16 2.94 -52.54
N GLU A 78 1.63 4.18 -52.51
CA GLU A 78 1.93 4.92 -51.28
C GLU A 78 0.63 5.47 -50.67
N VAL A 79 0.45 5.32 -49.35
CA VAL A 79 -0.79 5.71 -48.67
C VAL A 79 -0.90 7.22 -48.58
N GLN A 80 -1.96 7.81 -49.17
CA GLN A 80 -2.24 9.25 -49.04
C GLN A 80 -3.23 9.52 -47.88
N PRO A 81 -3.25 10.74 -47.31
CA PRO A 81 -4.20 11.09 -46.24
C PRO A 81 -5.68 10.90 -46.62
N GLU A 82 -6.01 11.09 -47.90
CA GLU A 82 -7.34 10.83 -48.46
C GLU A 82 -7.70 9.34 -48.40
N ASP A 83 -6.73 8.46 -48.63
CA ASP A 83 -6.93 7.02 -48.61
C ASP A 83 -7.13 6.49 -47.17
N VAL A 84 -6.46 7.09 -46.19
CA VAL A 84 -6.68 6.81 -44.76
C VAL A 84 -8.12 7.13 -44.37
N SER A 85 -8.58 8.33 -44.73
CA SER A 85 -9.95 8.79 -44.47
C SER A 85 -10.99 7.88 -45.13
N LEU A 86 -10.68 7.39 -46.33
CA LEU A 86 -11.54 6.50 -47.10
C LEU A 86 -11.64 5.09 -46.50
N ILE A 87 -10.53 4.53 -46.00
CA ILE A 87 -10.53 3.27 -45.27
C ILE A 87 -11.33 3.40 -43.96
N LEU A 88 -11.13 4.47 -43.18
CA LEU A 88 -11.89 4.74 -41.96
C LEU A 88 -13.41 4.78 -42.24
N ALA A 89 -13.81 5.54 -43.27
CA ALA A 89 -15.20 5.64 -43.69
C ALA A 89 -15.79 4.29 -44.15
N SER A 90 -14.98 3.42 -44.76
CA SER A 90 -15.41 2.09 -45.18
C SER A 90 -15.70 1.16 -44.00
N ILE A 91 -14.88 1.23 -42.95
CA ILE A 91 -15.06 0.44 -41.73
C ILE A 91 -16.25 0.96 -40.92
N ASP A 92 -16.47 2.27 -40.86
CA ASP A 92 -17.67 2.83 -40.23
C ASP A 92 -18.96 2.42 -40.96
N ARG A 93 -18.93 2.31 -42.29
CA ARG A 93 -20.06 1.79 -43.08
C ARG A 93 -20.30 0.30 -42.80
N ILE A 94 -19.24 -0.50 -42.67
CA ILE A 94 -19.31 -1.91 -42.25
C ILE A 94 -19.97 -2.03 -40.87
N LYS A 95 -19.54 -1.24 -39.88
CA LYS A 95 -20.15 -1.23 -38.53
C LYS A 95 -21.63 -0.88 -38.55
N HIS A 96 -22.01 0.12 -39.34
CA HIS A 96 -23.41 0.51 -39.47
C HIS A 96 -24.27 -0.64 -40.01
N ILE A 97 -23.78 -1.34 -41.04
CA ILE A 97 -24.48 -2.51 -41.61
C ILE A 97 -24.57 -3.65 -40.59
N VAL A 98 -23.49 -3.96 -39.88
CA VAL A 98 -23.45 -4.99 -38.83
C VAL A 98 -24.42 -4.69 -37.68
N ALA A 99 -24.49 -3.43 -37.23
CA ALA A 99 -25.41 -3.00 -36.18
C ALA A 99 -26.89 -3.11 -36.60
N GLU A 100 -27.21 -2.76 -37.85
CA GLU A 100 -28.57 -2.94 -38.38
C GLU A 100 -28.92 -4.41 -38.63
N LEU A 101 -27.93 -5.22 -39.03
CA LEU A 101 -28.08 -6.67 -39.20
C LEU A 101 -28.35 -7.36 -37.85
N ASP A 102 -27.71 -6.95 -36.77
CA ASP A 102 -27.98 -7.46 -35.41
C ASP A 102 -29.41 -7.11 -34.94
N ARG A 103 -29.89 -5.91 -35.28
CA ARG A 103 -31.22 -5.44 -34.88
C ARG A 103 -32.36 -6.05 -35.71
N THR A 104 -32.15 -6.21 -37.01
CA THR A 104 -33.23 -6.56 -37.96
C THR A 104 -33.09 -7.96 -38.56
N ALA A 105 -31.97 -8.64 -38.31
CA ALA A 105 -31.58 -9.92 -38.90
C ALA A 105 -31.56 -9.92 -40.45
N ALA A 106 -31.51 -8.74 -41.07
CA ALA A 106 -31.40 -8.55 -42.52
C ALA A 106 -30.51 -7.35 -42.84
N GLU A 107 -29.84 -7.35 -43.99
CA GLU A 107 -29.07 -6.18 -44.41
C GLU A 107 -30.00 -4.99 -44.67
N PRO A 108 -29.63 -3.77 -44.25
CA PRO A 108 -30.38 -2.58 -44.60
C PRO A 108 -30.38 -2.40 -46.14
N PRO A 109 -31.43 -1.79 -46.72
CA PRO A 109 -31.47 -1.51 -48.16
C PRO A 109 -30.40 -0.46 -48.53
N GLY A 110 -29.67 -0.70 -49.63
CA GLY A 110 -28.63 0.20 -50.14
C GLY A 110 -27.55 -0.52 -50.94
N THR A 111 -26.66 0.23 -51.57
CA THR A 111 -25.60 -0.31 -52.45
C THR A 111 -24.20 0.21 -52.13
N ASP A 112 -24.08 1.24 -51.28
CA ASP A 112 -22.83 1.89 -50.86
C ASP A 112 -21.85 2.24 -52.00
N ARG A 113 -22.39 2.47 -53.21
CA ARG A 113 -21.57 2.83 -54.37
C ARG A 113 -20.80 4.14 -54.17
N ASP A 114 -21.32 5.02 -53.32
CA ASP A 114 -20.65 6.27 -52.93
C ASP A 114 -19.23 6.02 -52.38
N ILE A 115 -19.04 4.96 -51.58
CA ILE A 115 -17.74 4.65 -50.98
C ILE A 115 -16.97 3.60 -51.78
N ILE A 116 -17.67 2.63 -52.39
CA ILE A 116 -17.06 1.59 -53.23
C ILE A 116 -16.40 2.20 -54.46
N ASP A 117 -17.08 3.13 -55.15
CA ASP A 117 -16.52 3.78 -56.35
C ASP A 117 -15.30 4.66 -56.00
N GLN A 118 -15.27 5.24 -54.79
CA GLN A 118 -14.11 5.99 -54.30
C GLN A 118 -12.93 5.07 -53.99
N LEU A 119 -13.17 3.93 -53.32
CA LEU A 119 -12.14 2.92 -53.03
C LEU A 119 -11.54 2.36 -54.31
N GLU A 120 -12.39 2.03 -55.29
CA GLU A 120 -11.95 1.59 -56.62
C GLU A 120 -11.29 2.69 -57.46
N GLY A 121 -11.68 3.95 -57.25
CA GLY A 121 -11.04 5.12 -57.86
C GLY A 121 -9.60 5.30 -57.40
N SER A 122 -9.33 5.14 -56.09
CA SER A 122 -7.97 5.14 -55.54
C SER A 122 -7.11 4.00 -56.10
N LEU A 123 -7.71 2.86 -56.46
CA LEU A 123 -7.00 1.76 -57.14
C LEU A 123 -6.54 2.09 -58.56
N LYS A 124 -7.09 3.10 -59.24
CA LYS A 124 -6.78 3.42 -60.65
C LYS A 124 -5.77 4.55 -60.83
N ARG A 125 -5.17 5.07 -59.75
CA ARG A 125 -4.15 6.14 -59.80
C ARG A 125 -2.88 5.65 -60.56
N PRO A 126 -2.41 6.34 -61.62
CA PRO A 126 -1.21 5.96 -62.37
C PRO A 126 0.08 6.19 -61.54
N GLN A 127 1.01 5.23 -61.61
CA GLN A 127 2.28 5.24 -60.87
C GLN A 127 3.22 6.36 -61.33
N GLN A 128 3.81 7.10 -60.38
CA GLN A 128 5.05 7.83 -60.60
C GLN A 128 6.24 6.85 -60.50
N ASP A 129 6.42 6.07 -61.56
CA ASP A 129 7.72 5.49 -61.91
C ASP A 129 8.71 6.64 -62.16
N GLU A 130 9.66 6.90 -61.24
CA GLU A 130 11.02 7.39 -61.56
C GLU A 130 11.91 7.71 -60.34
N ARG A 131 11.43 7.72 -59.09
CA ARG A 131 12.28 8.10 -57.93
C ARG A 131 12.81 6.96 -57.05
N VAL A 132 12.31 5.73 -57.17
CA VAL A 132 12.72 4.60 -56.31
C VAL A 132 14.04 3.94 -56.77
N ALA A 133 14.51 4.23 -57.98
CA ALA A 133 15.73 3.67 -58.56
C ALA A 133 17.07 4.15 -57.93
N ARG A 134 17.06 4.88 -56.80
CA ARG A 134 18.30 5.38 -56.15
C ARG A 134 18.51 4.99 -54.69
N VAL A 135 17.61 4.23 -54.07
CA VAL A 135 17.82 3.74 -52.67
C VAL A 135 17.95 2.21 -52.59
N ALA A 136 17.53 1.48 -53.62
CA ALA A 136 17.62 0.02 -53.67
C ALA A 136 19.03 -0.54 -53.99
N SER A 137 20.08 0.29 -54.13
CA SER A 137 21.42 -0.17 -54.53
C SER A 137 22.47 -0.16 -53.41
N VAL A 138 22.07 0.06 -52.15
CA VAL A 138 22.97 -0.08 -50.99
C VAL A 138 22.21 -0.73 -49.84
N VAL A 139 21.86 -2.01 -49.93
CA VAL A 139 21.94 -3.01 -48.84
C VAL A 139 21.58 -4.37 -49.46
N GLU A 140 22.51 -4.99 -50.17
CA GLU A 140 22.57 -6.45 -50.26
C GLU A 140 23.97 -6.88 -50.73
N ALA A 141 24.83 -7.16 -49.76
CA ALA A 141 25.82 -8.25 -49.77
C ALA A 141 26.83 -8.05 -48.62
N SER A 142 26.62 -8.71 -47.48
CA SER A 142 27.61 -9.60 -46.86
C SER A 142 27.07 -10.29 -45.60
N PRO A 143 27.62 -11.48 -45.27
CA PRO A 143 26.91 -12.58 -44.62
C PRO A 143 27.27 -12.73 -43.12
N ASP A 144 26.49 -13.59 -42.45
CA ASP A 144 26.75 -14.25 -41.16
C ASP A 144 27.47 -13.45 -40.07
N GLY A 145 26.68 -13.05 -39.09
CA GLY A 145 27.13 -12.57 -37.79
C GLY A 145 25.98 -12.71 -36.81
N ASP A 146 25.77 -13.95 -36.36
CA ASP A 146 24.95 -14.29 -35.19
C ASP A 146 25.33 -13.39 -34.00
N ARG A 147 24.50 -12.37 -33.78
CA ARG A 147 24.29 -11.76 -32.47
C ARG A 147 22.79 -11.78 -32.25
N GLY A 148 22.31 -12.96 -31.86
CA GLY A 148 21.01 -13.15 -31.26
C GLY A 148 20.73 -12.07 -30.20
N SER A 149 19.94 -11.07 -30.59
CA SER A 149 19.04 -10.45 -29.65
C SER A 149 18.11 -11.58 -29.20
N LEU A 150 18.32 -12.05 -27.98
CA LEU A 150 17.49 -13.01 -27.28
C LEU A 150 16.06 -12.43 -27.20
N ARG A 151 15.30 -12.53 -28.30
CA ARG A 151 13.86 -12.39 -28.28
C ARG A 151 13.36 -13.59 -27.50
N GLN A 152 13.03 -13.36 -26.23
CA GLN A 152 12.40 -14.38 -25.41
C GLN A 152 11.18 -14.92 -26.18
N PRO A 153 11.07 -16.25 -26.35
CA PRO A 153 9.91 -16.83 -27.03
C PRO A 153 8.65 -16.52 -26.21
N THR A 154 7.74 -15.71 -26.76
CA THR A 154 6.45 -15.40 -26.13
C THR A 154 5.42 -16.46 -26.51
N ILE A 155 4.76 -17.07 -25.52
CA ILE A 155 3.70 -18.06 -25.72
C ILE A 155 2.35 -17.37 -25.52
N ARG A 156 1.44 -17.48 -26.51
CA ARG A 156 0.05 -17.04 -26.35
C ARG A 156 -0.73 -18.13 -25.65
N VAL A 157 -1.35 -17.78 -24.52
CA VAL A 157 -2.17 -18.68 -23.71
C VAL A 157 -3.59 -18.12 -23.69
N THR A 158 -4.60 -18.98 -23.81
CA THR A 158 -6.01 -18.56 -23.72
C THR A 158 -6.35 -18.18 -22.28
N VAL A 159 -7.30 -17.26 -22.11
CA VAL A 159 -7.72 -16.79 -20.78
C VAL A 159 -8.21 -17.95 -19.91
N ASP A 160 -8.95 -18.89 -20.51
CA ASP A 160 -9.49 -20.07 -19.82
C ASP A 160 -8.40 -20.97 -19.20
N VAL A 161 -7.22 -21.06 -19.84
CA VAL A 161 -6.10 -21.85 -19.30
C VAL A 161 -5.53 -21.19 -18.04
N LEU A 162 -5.40 -19.87 -18.01
CA LEU A 162 -4.95 -19.15 -16.82
C LEU A 162 -5.99 -19.22 -15.69
N GLU A 163 -7.29 -19.15 -16.00
CA GLU A 163 -8.37 -19.33 -15.02
C GLU A 163 -8.41 -20.76 -14.45
N HIS A 164 -8.21 -21.76 -15.31
CA HIS A 164 -8.11 -23.15 -14.87
C HIS A 164 -6.89 -23.39 -13.99
N LEU A 165 -5.72 -22.84 -14.35
CA LEU A 165 -4.51 -22.90 -13.53
C LEU A 165 -4.74 -22.25 -12.16
N MET A 166 -5.38 -21.08 -12.10
CA MET A 166 -5.74 -20.43 -10.83
C MET A 166 -6.68 -21.27 -9.97
N THR A 167 -7.66 -21.93 -10.60
CA THR A 167 -8.57 -22.84 -9.90
C THR A 167 -7.80 -24.04 -9.33
N MET A 168 -6.90 -24.64 -10.12
CA MET A 168 -6.06 -25.74 -9.65
C MET A 168 -5.09 -25.33 -8.54
N VAL A 169 -4.48 -24.15 -8.63
CA VAL A 169 -3.65 -23.58 -7.56
C VAL A 169 -4.48 -23.39 -6.29
N SER A 170 -5.70 -22.87 -6.41
CA SER A 170 -6.60 -22.69 -5.26
C SER A 170 -6.98 -24.02 -4.61
N GLU A 171 -7.31 -25.05 -5.40
CA GLU A 171 -7.57 -26.41 -4.90
C GLU A 171 -6.31 -27.06 -4.31
N LEU A 172 -5.13 -26.76 -4.86
CA LEU A 172 -3.85 -27.23 -4.32
C LEU A 172 -3.54 -26.59 -2.97
N VAL A 173 -3.82 -25.29 -2.80
CA VAL A 173 -3.72 -24.59 -1.51
C VAL A 173 -4.67 -25.23 -0.49
N LEU A 174 -5.92 -25.53 -0.87
CA LEU A 174 -6.88 -26.21 0.00
C LEU A 174 -6.40 -27.63 0.39
N THR A 175 -5.92 -28.41 -0.59
CA THR A 175 -5.40 -29.77 -0.38
C THR A 175 -4.14 -29.75 0.50
N ARG A 176 -3.24 -28.79 0.30
CA ARG A 176 -2.07 -28.55 1.16
C ARG A 176 -2.51 -28.25 2.60
N ASN A 177 -3.50 -27.38 2.79
CA ASN A 177 -4.00 -27.04 4.13
C ASN A 177 -4.64 -28.26 4.81
N GLN A 178 -5.40 -29.06 4.07
CA GLN A 178 -5.93 -30.36 4.53
C GLN A 178 -4.84 -31.30 5.03
N LEU A 179 -3.78 -31.47 4.24
CA LEU A 179 -2.68 -32.36 4.61
C LEU A 179 -1.90 -31.84 5.82
N LEU A 180 -1.70 -30.52 5.91
CA LEU A 180 -1.06 -29.89 7.07
C LEU A 180 -1.90 -30.03 8.35
N ASP A 181 -3.23 -29.97 8.26
CA ASP A 181 -4.12 -30.23 9.40
C ASP A 181 -4.07 -31.70 9.82
N LEU A 182 -4.13 -32.64 8.87
CA LEU A 182 -4.01 -34.08 9.15
C LEU A 182 -2.66 -34.41 9.80
N ALA A 183 -1.56 -33.86 9.30
CA ALA A 183 -0.23 -34.07 9.87
C ALA A 183 -0.11 -33.47 11.28
N ARG A 184 -0.68 -32.28 11.52
CA ARG A 184 -0.74 -31.69 12.87
C ARG A 184 -1.55 -32.52 13.84
N ARG A 185 -2.66 -33.12 13.41
CA ARG A 185 -3.50 -33.99 14.26
C ARG A 185 -2.83 -35.32 14.60
N GLN A 186 -2.00 -35.85 13.70
CA GLN A 186 -1.27 -37.11 13.92
C GLN A 186 0.07 -36.91 14.63
N ASP A 187 0.52 -35.66 14.78
CA ASP A 187 1.79 -35.26 15.41
C ASP A 187 3.00 -36.02 14.82
N ASP A 188 2.96 -36.30 13.50
CA ASP A 188 3.99 -37.06 12.79
C ASP A 188 5.07 -36.11 12.23
N PRO A 189 6.26 -36.03 12.84
CA PRO A 189 7.32 -35.11 12.41
C PRO A 189 7.88 -35.47 11.03
N ALA A 190 7.75 -36.73 10.59
CA ALA A 190 8.25 -37.19 9.31
C ALA A 190 7.42 -36.65 8.13
N LEU A 191 6.14 -36.35 8.35
CA LEU A 191 5.25 -35.75 7.36
C LEU A 191 5.36 -34.21 7.31
N MET A 192 5.79 -33.56 8.40
CA MET A 192 5.88 -32.11 8.48
C MET A 192 6.89 -31.51 7.49
N VAL A 193 8.08 -32.11 7.35
CA VAL A 193 9.13 -31.59 6.45
C VAL A 193 8.73 -31.68 4.97
N PRO A 194 8.22 -32.81 4.43
CA PRO A 194 7.67 -32.87 3.08
C PRO A 194 6.50 -31.91 2.84
N LEU A 195 5.61 -31.72 3.81
CA LEU A 195 4.48 -30.80 3.68
C LEU A 195 4.90 -29.33 3.69
N GLN A 196 5.95 -28.96 4.42
CA GLN A 196 6.56 -27.63 4.31
C GLN A 196 7.18 -27.39 2.92
N ARG A 197 7.76 -28.42 2.30
CA ARG A 197 8.22 -28.31 0.90
C ARG A 197 7.06 -28.17 -0.08
N LEU A 198 6.00 -28.95 0.07
CA LEU A 198 4.78 -28.82 -0.75
C LEU A 198 4.19 -27.41 -0.61
N SER A 199 4.17 -26.87 0.61
CA SER A 199 3.79 -25.50 0.90
C SER A 199 4.61 -24.49 0.09
N HIS A 200 5.93 -24.61 0.12
CA HIS A 200 6.82 -23.70 -0.63
C HIS A 200 6.56 -23.75 -2.14
N VAL A 201 6.49 -24.96 -2.71
CA VAL A 201 6.22 -25.14 -4.16
C VAL A 201 4.83 -24.61 -4.54
N THR A 202 3.84 -24.75 -3.67
CA THR A 202 2.49 -24.22 -3.92
C THR A 202 2.49 -22.69 -3.97
N VAL A 203 3.23 -22.03 -3.08
CA VAL A 203 3.38 -20.56 -3.09
C VAL A 203 4.12 -20.10 -4.35
N GLU A 204 5.23 -20.74 -4.72
CA GLU A 204 5.97 -20.41 -5.96
C GLU A 204 5.10 -20.58 -7.22
N LEU A 205 4.34 -21.68 -7.28
CA LEU A 205 3.40 -21.94 -8.38
C LEU A 205 2.33 -20.84 -8.44
N GLN A 206 1.78 -20.47 -7.29
CA GLN A 206 0.80 -19.40 -7.19
C GLN A 206 1.36 -18.07 -7.68
N GLU A 207 2.53 -17.65 -7.20
CA GLU A 207 3.17 -16.41 -7.66
C GLU A 207 3.42 -16.41 -9.17
N GLY A 208 3.86 -17.55 -9.72
CA GLY A 208 4.08 -17.72 -11.16
C GLY A 208 2.80 -17.55 -11.98
N VAL A 209 1.70 -18.20 -11.57
CA VAL A 209 0.40 -18.07 -12.25
C VAL A 209 -0.18 -16.66 -12.07
N MET A 210 -0.01 -16.04 -10.89
CA MET A 210 -0.44 -14.67 -10.64
C MET A 210 0.27 -13.68 -11.57
N LYS A 211 1.61 -13.75 -11.67
CA LYS A 211 2.40 -12.90 -12.59
C LYS A 211 1.94 -13.07 -14.04
N ALA A 212 1.64 -14.30 -14.46
CA ALA A 212 1.14 -14.57 -15.81
C ALA A 212 -0.27 -13.98 -16.07
N ARG A 213 -1.06 -13.72 -15.02
CA ARG A 213 -2.41 -13.13 -15.08
C ARG A 213 -2.42 -11.61 -14.99
N MET A 214 -1.35 -11.01 -14.47
CA MET A 214 -1.26 -9.55 -14.33
C MET A 214 -1.39 -8.84 -15.67
N GLN A 215 -2.07 -7.70 -15.65
CA GLN A 215 -2.19 -6.82 -16.80
C GLN A 215 -1.85 -5.38 -16.39
N PRO A 216 -1.28 -4.57 -17.29
CA PRO A 216 -0.97 -3.18 -16.99
C PRO A 216 -2.25 -2.35 -16.87
N ILE A 217 -2.32 -1.52 -15.83
CA ILE A 217 -3.46 -0.62 -15.57
C ILE A 217 -3.67 0.40 -16.69
N GLY A 218 -2.64 0.68 -17.49
CA GLY A 218 -2.73 1.54 -18.67
C GLY A 218 -3.82 1.13 -19.65
N THR A 219 -4.22 -0.15 -19.69
CA THR A 219 -5.37 -0.63 -20.48
C THR A 219 -6.68 0.07 -20.12
N VAL A 220 -6.90 0.34 -18.82
CA VAL A 220 -8.05 1.10 -18.32
C VAL A 220 -7.95 2.57 -18.72
N TRP A 221 -6.74 3.13 -18.77
CA TRP A 221 -6.51 4.53 -19.11
C TRP A 221 -6.65 4.86 -20.60
N GLN A 222 -6.62 3.88 -21.50
CA GLN A 222 -6.71 4.10 -22.96
C GLN A 222 -7.97 4.88 -23.37
N LYS A 223 -9.09 4.68 -22.67
CA LYS A 223 -10.37 5.35 -22.96
C LYS A 223 -10.50 6.74 -22.31
N MET A 224 -9.67 7.04 -21.31
CA MET A 224 -9.77 8.25 -20.50
C MET A 224 -9.52 9.56 -21.27
N PRO A 225 -8.53 9.66 -22.19
CA PRO A 225 -8.32 10.86 -23.01
C PRO A 225 -9.55 11.25 -23.84
N ARG A 226 -10.27 10.26 -24.40
CA ARG A 226 -11.49 10.51 -25.18
C ARG A 226 -12.62 11.02 -24.30
N ILE A 227 -12.89 10.32 -23.19
CA ILE A 227 -13.93 10.70 -22.23
C ILE A 227 -13.71 12.13 -21.70
N LEU A 228 -12.46 12.48 -21.36
CA LEU A 228 -12.13 13.83 -20.88
C LEU A 228 -12.24 14.89 -21.97
N ARG A 229 -11.91 14.57 -23.23
CA ARG A 229 -12.07 15.51 -24.34
C ARG A 229 -13.55 15.84 -24.58
N ASP A 230 -14.40 14.82 -24.57
CA ASP A 230 -15.85 14.99 -24.75
C ASP A 230 -16.45 15.81 -23.59
N LEU A 231 -16.08 15.48 -22.34
CA LEU A 231 -16.50 16.25 -21.14
C LEU A 231 -15.97 17.69 -21.14
N ALA A 232 -14.75 17.92 -21.60
CA ALA A 232 -14.16 19.26 -21.68
C ALA A 232 -14.94 20.16 -22.65
N VAL A 233 -15.38 19.60 -23.79
CA VAL A 233 -16.23 20.31 -24.76
C VAL A 233 -17.62 20.57 -24.17
N ASP A 234 -18.28 19.56 -23.61
CA ASP A 234 -19.64 19.68 -23.05
C ASP A 234 -19.72 20.70 -21.90
N LEU A 235 -18.67 20.77 -21.08
CA LEU A 235 -18.62 21.66 -19.92
C LEU A 235 -17.98 23.03 -20.21
N GLY A 236 -17.45 23.23 -21.43
CA GLY A 236 -16.74 24.46 -21.81
C GLY A 236 -15.46 24.70 -20.99
N LYS A 237 -14.73 23.64 -20.64
CA LYS A 237 -13.50 23.69 -19.83
C LYS A 237 -12.30 23.25 -20.67
N SER A 238 -11.11 23.74 -20.35
CA SER A 238 -9.87 23.23 -20.94
C SER A 238 -9.12 22.37 -19.93
N ILE A 239 -8.93 21.09 -20.25
CA ILE A 239 -8.35 20.08 -19.35
C ILE A 239 -7.21 19.35 -20.04
N ASP A 240 -6.08 19.19 -19.35
CA ASP A 240 -4.94 18.35 -19.73
C ASP A 240 -4.92 17.08 -18.86
N LEU A 241 -4.62 15.92 -19.46
CA LEU A 241 -4.55 14.63 -18.78
C LEU A 241 -3.10 14.16 -18.72
N LYS A 242 -2.59 13.93 -17.51
CA LYS A 242 -1.26 13.35 -17.27
C LYS A 242 -1.39 11.94 -16.73
N LEU A 243 -0.71 10.99 -17.36
CA LEU A 243 -0.67 9.59 -16.93
C LEU A 243 0.72 9.29 -16.36
N ARG A 244 0.79 8.63 -15.20
CA ARG A 244 2.03 8.20 -14.54
C ARG A 244 1.90 6.75 -14.09
N GLY A 245 2.89 5.93 -14.39
CA GLY A 245 2.88 4.49 -14.07
C GLY A 245 1.85 3.64 -14.83
N PRO A 246 1.58 3.84 -16.14
CA PRO A 246 0.63 2.99 -16.90
C PRO A 246 1.03 1.52 -16.97
N GLU A 247 2.32 1.24 -16.80
CA GLU A 247 2.91 -0.10 -16.73
C GLU A 247 2.61 -0.84 -15.43
N THR A 248 2.05 -0.18 -14.40
CA THR A 248 1.74 -0.82 -13.12
C THR A 248 0.81 -2.00 -13.34
N GLU A 249 1.31 -3.19 -13.00
CA GLU A 249 0.63 -4.46 -13.17
C GLU A 249 -0.40 -4.69 -12.07
N LEU A 250 -1.63 -5.08 -12.46
CA LEU A 250 -2.75 -5.39 -11.59
C LEU A 250 -3.48 -6.65 -12.09
N ASP A 251 -4.10 -7.41 -11.19
CA ASP A 251 -4.90 -8.57 -11.56
C ASP A 251 -6.04 -8.20 -12.51
N ARG A 252 -6.26 -9.02 -13.56
CA ARG A 252 -7.31 -8.82 -14.57
C ARG A 252 -8.69 -8.59 -13.97
N GLN A 253 -9.10 -9.34 -12.94
CA GLN A 253 -10.42 -9.14 -12.33
C GLN A 253 -10.48 -7.80 -11.61
N VAL A 254 -9.43 -7.46 -10.86
CA VAL A 254 -9.36 -6.18 -10.15
C VAL A 254 -9.43 -5.02 -11.16
N LEU A 255 -8.75 -5.12 -12.31
CA LEU A 255 -8.84 -4.11 -13.39
C LEU A 255 -10.26 -3.90 -13.90
N GLU A 256 -11.00 -4.99 -14.17
CA GLU A 256 -12.39 -4.89 -14.64
C GLU A 256 -13.30 -4.20 -13.61
N PHE A 257 -13.12 -4.49 -12.31
CA PHE A 257 -13.92 -3.87 -11.24
C PHE A 257 -13.55 -2.41 -10.97
N VAL A 258 -12.29 -2.01 -11.21
CA VAL A 258 -11.78 -0.67 -10.90
C VAL A 258 -12.05 0.34 -12.02
N LYS A 259 -12.30 -0.13 -13.24
CA LYS A 259 -12.56 0.70 -14.43
C LYS A 259 -13.67 1.75 -14.24
N ASP A 260 -14.84 1.32 -13.75
CA ASP A 260 -15.98 2.21 -13.52
C ASP A 260 -15.74 3.22 -12.39
N PRO A 261 -15.27 2.80 -11.19
CA PRO A 261 -14.85 3.72 -10.12
C PRO A 261 -13.87 4.81 -10.57
N LEU A 262 -12.80 4.45 -11.29
CA LEU A 262 -11.80 5.43 -11.75
C LEU A 262 -12.37 6.39 -12.78
N THR A 263 -13.22 5.90 -13.70
CA THR A 263 -13.90 6.75 -14.67
C THR A 263 -14.79 7.77 -13.98
N GLN A 264 -15.49 7.36 -12.91
CA GLN A 264 -16.32 8.27 -12.12
C GLN A 264 -15.48 9.32 -11.37
N LEU A 265 -14.36 8.94 -10.77
CA LEU A 265 -13.45 9.88 -10.09
C LEU A 265 -12.91 10.94 -11.07
N VAL A 266 -12.48 10.52 -12.26
CA VAL A 266 -12.02 11.43 -13.32
C VAL A 266 -13.13 12.35 -13.81
N ARG A 267 -14.35 11.83 -13.98
CA ARG A 267 -15.51 12.64 -14.35
C ARG A 267 -15.81 13.69 -13.28
N ASN A 268 -15.75 13.34 -11.99
CA ASN A 268 -15.98 14.28 -10.90
C ASN A 268 -14.91 15.37 -10.84
N ALA A 269 -13.65 15.02 -11.10
CA ALA A 269 -12.57 16.00 -11.25
C ALA A 269 -12.85 16.97 -12.40
N ALA A 270 -13.32 16.48 -13.56
CA ALA A 270 -13.66 17.32 -14.70
C ALA A 270 -14.92 18.20 -14.48
N ASP A 271 -15.98 17.65 -13.89
CA ASP A 271 -17.27 18.34 -13.72
C ASP A 271 -17.26 19.32 -12.54
N HIS A 272 -16.75 18.90 -11.39
CA HIS A 272 -16.81 19.70 -10.15
C HIS A 272 -15.46 20.28 -9.74
N GLY A 273 -14.36 19.52 -9.92
CA GLY A 273 -13.02 19.94 -9.55
C GLY A 273 -12.53 21.14 -10.36
N ILE A 274 -12.33 20.94 -11.67
CA ILE A 274 -11.77 21.95 -12.57
C ILE A 274 -12.73 23.12 -12.78
N GLU A 275 -12.25 24.34 -12.64
CA GLU A 275 -13.00 25.57 -12.91
C GLU A 275 -12.96 25.96 -14.40
N VAL A 276 -13.89 26.81 -14.83
CA VAL A 276 -13.87 27.38 -16.20
C VAL A 276 -12.65 28.30 -16.40
N PRO A 277 -12.13 28.44 -17.65
CA PRO A 277 -10.89 29.19 -17.92
C PRO A 277 -10.87 30.60 -17.31
N ALA A 278 -11.97 31.35 -17.43
CA ALA A 278 -12.09 32.70 -16.86
C ALA A 278 -11.96 32.73 -15.33
N ALA A 279 -12.51 31.73 -14.63
CA ALA A 279 -12.41 31.62 -13.18
C ALA A 279 -11.00 31.21 -12.74
N ARG A 280 -10.32 30.35 -13.52
CA ARG A 280 -8.94 29.93 -13.25
C ARG A 280 -7.95 31.09 -13.35
N ILE A 281 -8.04 31.87 -14.43
CA ILE A 281 -7.20 33.06 -14.61
C ILE A 281 -7.43 34.06 -13.48
N LYS A 282 -8.68 34.28 -13.06
CA LYS A 282 -9.02 35.15 -11.92
C LYS A 282 -8.43 34.64 -10.59
N ALA A 283 -8.34 33.32 -10.42
CA ALA A 283 -7.73 32.68 -9.26
C ALA A 283 -6.18 32.58 -9.36
N GLY A 284 -5.55 33.12 -10.40
CA GLY A 284 -4.10 33.06 -10.60
C GLY A 284 -3.58 31.70 -11.07
N LYS A 285 -4.47 30.82 -11.56
CA LYS A 285 -4.13 29.48 -12.05
C LYS A 285 -3.92 29.46 -13.57
N PRO A 286 -3.20 28.46 -14.10
CA PRO A 286 -3.12 28.23 -15.55
C PRO A 286 -4.51 28.07 -16.17
N GLU A 287 -4.70 28.60 -17.38
CA GLU A 287 -5.96 28.53 -18.13
C GLU A 287 -6.44 27.08 -18.33
N ARG A 288 -5.50 26.17 -18.61
CA ARG A 288 -5.76 24.73 -18.67
C ARG A 288 -5.67 24.10 -17.28
N GLY A 289 -6.74 23.42 -16.86
CA GLY A 289 -6.72 22.55 -15.68
C GLY A 289 -5.96 21.26 -15.97
N THR A 290 -5.38 20.66 -14.94
CA THR A 290 -4.65 19.39 -15.05
C THR A 290 -5.35 18.33 -14.21
N ILE A 291 -5.64 17.17 -14.82
CA ILE A 291 -6.01 15.94 -14.12
C ILE A 291 -4.84 14.95 -14.27
N THR A 292 -4.36 14.42 -13.16
CA THR A 292 -3.27 13.44 -13.12
C THR A 292 -3.80 12.10 -12.62
N LEU A 293 -3.55 11.05 -13.40
CA LEU A 293 -3.74 9.66 -13.01
C LEU A 293 -2.38 9.04 -12.76
N SER A 294 -2.17 8.56 -11.53
CA SER A 294 -0.94 7.86 -11.14
C SER A 294 -1.28 6.47 -10.65
N ALA A 295 -0.46 5.48 -10.95
CA ALA A 295 -0.48 4.18 -10.30
C ALA A 295 0.94 3.75 -9.93
N PHE A 296 1.10 3.11 -8.78
CA PHE A 296 2.37 2.56 -8.32
C PHE A 296 2.14 1.47 -7.25
N HIS A 297 3.15 0.60 -7.07
CA HIS A 297 3.16 -0.38 -5.98
C HIS A 297 3.58 0.29 -4.67
N ASP A 298 2.81 0.05 -3.61
CA ASP A 298 3.09 0.51 -2.24
C ASP A 298 2.74 -0.57 -1.22
N SER A 299 3.72 -1.01 -0.42
CA SER A 299 3.50 -1.85 0.77
C SER A 299 2.66 -3.12 0.53
N GLY A 300 2.86 -3.81 -0.59
CA GLY A 300 2.10 -5.03 -0.94
C GLY A 300 0.69 -4.75 -1.48
N SER A 301 0.39 -3.50 -1.82
CA SER A 301 -0.85 -3.05 -2.46
C SER A 301 -0.53 -2.17 -3.68
N ILE A 302 -1.53 -1.90 -4.50
CA ILE A 302 -1.42 -0.97 -5.62
C ILE A 302 -2.15 0.30 -5.23
N THR A 303 -1.44 1.42 -5.24
CA THR A 303 -2.03 2.74 -5.00
C THR A 303 -2.29 3.40 -6.34
N VAL A 304 -3.54 3.79 -6.57
CA VAL A 304 -3.99 4.55 -7.72
C VAL A 304 -4.46 5.91 -7.23
N GLU A 305 -3.86 6.98 -7.76
CA GLU A 305 -4.21 8.36 -7.41
C GLU A 305 -4.90 9.05 -8.58
N VAL A 306 -6.03 9.70 -8.28
CA VAL A 306 -6.74 10.60 -9.20
C VAL A 306 -6.67 12.00 -8.61
N SER A 307 -5.85 12.87 -9.21
CA SER A 307 -5.57 14.22 -8.70
C SER A 307 -5.98 15.28 -9.70
N ASP A 308 -6.58 16.37 -9.23
CA ASP A 308 -6.88 17.57 -10.00
C ASP A 308 -6.28 18.82 -9.34
N ASP A 309 -5.98 19.84 -10.15
CA ASP A 309 -5.52 21.16 -9.69
C ASP A 309 -6.66 22.20 -9.61
N GLY A 310 -7.87 21.69 -9.39
CA GLY A 310 -9.12 22.45 -9.39
C GLY A 310 -9.36 23.23 -8.09
N ARG A 311 -10.62 23.54 -7.83
CA ARG A 311 -11.00 24.39 -6.69
C ARG A 311 -10.91 23.71 -5.31
N GLY A 312 -10.73 22.39 -5.28
CA GLY A 312 -10.82 21.60 -4.05
C GLY A 312 -12.26 21.39 -3.57
N LEU A 313 -12.41 20.69 -2.44
CA LEU A 313 -13.69 20.46 -1.78
C LEU A 313 -14.12 21.67 -0.97
N ASP A 314 -15.42 21.99 -1.03
CA ASP A 314 -16.04 23.01 -0.19
C ASP A 314 -16.48 22.39 1.14
N TYR A 315 -15.57 22.40 2.12
CA TYR A 315 -15.82 21.82 3.44
C TYR A 315 -16.99 22.49 4.17
N GLN A 316 -17.19 23.79 4.00
CA GLN A 316 -18.30 24.52 4.63
C GLN A 316 -19.65 24.03 4.09
N ARG A 317 -19.76 23.86 2.78
CA ARG A 317 -20.95 23.30 2.15
C ARG A 317 -21.19 21.84 2.56
N ILE A 318 -20.13 21.04 2.67
CA ILE A 318 -20.25 19.64 3.13
C ILE A 318 -20.75 19.58 4.58
N ARG A 319 -20.22 20.42 5.48
CA ARG A 319 -20.69 20.53 6.87
C ARG A 319 -22.17 20.89 6.93
N HIS A 320 -22.59 21.92 6.19
CA HIS A 320 -24.00 22.34 6.16
C HIS A 320 -24.94 21.21 5.71
N ILE A 321 -24.59 20.51 4.62
CA ILE A 321 -25.40 19.40 4.11
C ILE A 321 -25.42 18.22 5.09
N ALA A 322 -24.32 17.96 5.80
CA ALA A 322 -24.27 16.92 6.82
C ALA A 322 -25.18 17.24 8.02
N ILE A 323 -25.25 18.52 8.44
CA ILE A 323 -26.15 18.99 9.48
C ILE A 323 -27.61 18.92 9.03
N GLU A 324 -27.94 19.44 7.84
CA GLU A 324 -29.31 19.41 7.30
C GLU A 324 -29.88 18.00 7.17
N ARG A 325 -29.01 17.02 6.90
CA ARG A 325 -29.37 15.60 6.77
C ARG A 325 -29.35 14.85 8.09
N GLY A 326 -29.05 15.52 9.21
CA GLY A 326 -28.99 14.91 10.54
C GLY A 326 -27.86 13.89 10.71
N LEU A 327 -26.78 13.99 9.91
CA LEU A 327 -25.62 13.11 10.05
C LEU A 327 -24.71 13.55 11.20
N ILE A 328 -24.69 14.84 11.50
CA ILE A 328 -23.94 15.47 12.60
C ILE A 328 -24.74 16.65 13.15
N THR A 329 -24.51 17.00 14.41
CA THR A 329 -25.02 18.24 15.02
C THR A 329 -24.12 19.43 14.71
N GLU A 330 -24.63 20.65 14.91
CA GLU A 330 -23.86 21.89 14.70
C GLU A 330 -22.64 21.96 15.65
N ALA A 331 -22.80 21.52 16.90
CA ALA A 331 -21.71 21.45 17.87
C ALA A 331 -20.63 20.41 17.51
N GLU A 332 -21.00 19.30 16.86
CA GLU A 332 -20.05 18.30 16.35
C GLU A 332 -19.36 18.80 15.08
N ALA A 333 -20.09 19.51 14.23
CA ALA A 333 -19.54 20.11 13.02
C ALA A 333 -18.41 21.10 13.35
N ASP A 334 -18.47 21.84 14.46
CA ASP A 334 -17.39 22.76 14.85
C ASP A 334 -16.12 22.04 15.36
N ARG A 335 -16.24 20.79 15.84
CA ARG A 335 -15.11 20.00 16.37
C ARG A 335 -14.40 19.17 15.32
N LEU A 336 -15.07 18.85 14.20
CA LEU A 336 -14.50 17.98 13.18
C LEU A 336 -13.46 18.70 12.33
N GLY A 337 -12.27 18.13 12.20
CA GLY A 337 -11.27 18.58 11.21
C GLY A 337 -11.72 18.33 9.77
N ASP A 338 -11.16 19.07 8.81
CA ASP A 338 -11.54 18.99 7.39
C ASP A 338 -11.40 17.59 6.79
N ALA A 339 -10.39 16.83 7.21
CA ALA A 339 -10.20 15.43 6.79
C ALA A 339 -11.36 14.52 7.22
N ALA A 340 -11.97 14.77 8.39
CA ALA A 340 -13.13 14.02 8.85
C ALA A 340 -14.39 14.43 8.08
N VAL A 341 -14.55 15.73 7.79
CA VAL A 341 -15.65 16.26 6.98
C VAL A 341 -15.62 15.73 5.55
N ALA A 342 -14.43 15.61 4.97
CA ALA A 342 -14.26 15.06 3.63
C ALA A 342 -14.88 13.67 3.47
N ARG A 343 -14.95 12.87 4.56
CA ARG A 343 -15.49 11.51 4.52
C ARG A 343 -17.00 11.45 4.27
N PHE A 344 -17.75 12.53 4.56
CA PHE A 344 -19.19 12.56 4.33
C PHE A 344 -19.57 12.45 2.85
N ILE A 345 -18.67 12.81 1.93
CA ILE A 345 -18.92 12.66 0.49
C ILE A 345 -19.17 11.19 0.10
N PHE A 346 -18.67 10.23 0.87
CA PHE A 346 -18.88 8.80 0.65
C PHE A 346 -20.16 8.26 1.32
N HIS A 347 -20.92 9.09 2.05
CA HIS A 347 -22.13 8.65 2.71
C HIS A 347 -23.23 8.38 1.66
N PRO A 348 -24.04 7.31 1.82
CA PRO A 348 -25.11 6.99 0.88
C PRO A 348 -26.02 8.20 0.59
N GLY A 349 -26.21 8.46 -0.71
CA GLY A 349 -27.04 9.56 -1.21
C GLY A 349 -26.48 10.97 -0.95
N PHE A 350 -25.27 11.11 -0.40
CA PHE A 350 -24.63 12.40 -0.17
C PHE A 350 -24.20 13.02 -1.51
N SER A 351 -24.75 14.18 -1.82
CA SER A 351 -24.41 14.95 -3.02
C SER A 351 -24.48 16.43 -2.71
N THR A 352 -23.49 17.18 -3.19
CA THR A 352 -23.42 18.63 -3.05
C THR A 352 -24.17 19.37 -4.16
N ALA A 353 -24.66 18.66 -5.19
CA ALA A 353 -25.35 19.23 -6.34
C ALA A 353 -26.79 19.64 -5.99
N GLN A 354 -27.15 20.90 -6.29
CA GLN A 354 -28.50 21.45 -6.11
C GLN A 354 -29.49 21.04 -7.23
N ALA A 355 -28.99 20.47 -8.34
CA ALA A 355 -29.80 19.97 -9.45
C ALA A 355 -29.16 18.70 -10.05
N VAL A 356 -29.98 17.78 -10.55
CA VAL A 356 -29.53 16.60 -11.28
C VAL A 356 -29.00 17.06 -12.65
N THR A 357 -27.69 17.01 -12.86
CA THR A 357 -27.11 17.25 -14.20
C THR A 357 -27.50 16.09 -15.13
N SER A 358 -27.85 16.42 -16.38
CA SER A 358 -28.27 15.46 -17.42
C SER A 358 -27.22 14.37 -17.71
N VAL A 359 -25.97 14.60 -17.33
CA VAL A 359 -24.81 13.70 -17.52
C VAL A 359 -24.66 12.68 -16.37
N SER A 360 -25.35 12.87 -15.24
CA SER A 360 -25.31 12.01 -14.04
C SER A 360 -26.52 11.05 -13.90
N GLY A 361 -27.25 10.83 -15.00
CA GLY A 361 -28.53 10.11 -15.08
C GLY A 361 -28.57 8.62 -14.71
N ARG A 362 -27.65 8.09 -13.90
CA ARG A 362 -27.74 6.74 -13.32
C ARG A 362 -27.55 6.68 -11.80
N GLY A 363 -27.46 7.82 -11.13
CA GLY A 363 -27.37 7.84 -9.66
C GLY A 363 -26.04 7.29 -9.13
N VAL A 364 -24.93 7.49 -9.86
CA VAL A 364 -23.60 7.02 -9.44
C VAL A 364 -22.93 8.08 -8.56
N GLY A 365 -23.23 8.02 -7.27
CA GLY A 365 -22.57 8.85 -6.26
C GLY A 365 -21.18 8.33 -5.89
N MET A 366 -20.50 9.11 -5.06
CA MET A 366 -19.20 8.74 -4.50
C MET A 366 -19.33 7.57 -3.48
N ASP A 367 -20.55 7.32 -2.99
CA ASP A 367 -20.93 6.13 -2.23
C ASP A 367 -20.80 4.81 -3.03
N ILE A 368 -21.18 4.81 -4.32
CA ILE A 368 -21.02 3.66 -5.21
C ILE A 368 -19.55 3.41 -5.55
N VAL A 369 -18.77 4.48 -5.76
CA VAL A 369 -17.32 4.38 -5.95
C VAL A 369 -16.68 3.68 -4.76
N LYS A 370 -16.98 4.15 -3.53
CA LYS A 370 -16.49 3.50 -2.32
C LYS A 370 -16.96 2.05 -2.19
N THR A 371 -18.24 1.79 -2.39
CA THR A 371 -18.79 0.44 -2.29
C THR A 371 -18.11 -0.53 -3.28
N ASN A 372 -17.84 -0.09 -4.51
CA ASN A 372 -17.17 -0.91 -5.52
C ASN A 372 -15.70 -1.19 -5.20
N ILE A 373 -15.01 -0.22 -4.59
CA ILE A 373 -13.62 -0.37 -4.14
C ILE A 373 -13.55 -1.27 -2.90
N ASP A 374 -14.48 -1.10 -1.94
CA ASP A 374 -14.57 -1.95 -0.75
C ASP A 374 -14.90 -3.41 -1.14
N LEU A 375 -15.75 -3.63 -2.16
CA LEU A 375 -16.14 -4.95 -2.67
C LEU A 375 -14.96 -5.82 -3.15
N ILE A 376 -13.88 -5.19 -3.59
CA ILE A 376 -12.67 -5.86 -4.06
C ILE A 376 -11.56 -5.87 -3.00
N GLY A 377 -11.87 -5.53 -1.75
CA GLY A 377 -10.90 -5.47 -0.65
C GLY A 377 -9.95 -4.27 -0.74
N GLY A 378 -10.32 -3.24 -1.51
CA GLY A 378 -9.60 -1.98 -1.58
C GLY A 378 -10.10 -0.96 -0.55
N SER A 379 -9.49 0.22 -0.55
CA SER A 379 -9.96 1.37 0.21
C SER A 379 -9.79 2.66 -0.60
N VAL A 380 -10.60 3.67 -0.30
CA VAL A 380 -10.51 5.00 -0.92
C VAL A 380 -10.43 6.08 0.13
N GLU A 381 -9.45 6.96 -0.03
CA GLU A 381 -9.24 8.16 0.76
C GLU A 381 -9.32 9.40 -0.13
N VAL A 382 -9.61 10.55 0.47
CA VAL A 382 -9.63 11.84 -0.22
C VAL A 382 -8.78 12.84 0.53
N ARG A 383 -7.97 13.60 -0.22
CA ARG A 383 -7.14 14.70 0.26
C ARG A 383 -7.48 15.91 -0.58
N SER A 384 -7.91 17.01 0.03
CA SER A 384 -8.26 18.21 -0.74
C SER A 384 -7.86 19.46 0.02
N GLU A 385 -7.40 20.45 -0.72
CA GLU A 385 -7.11 21.78 -0.21
C GLU A 385 -7.83 22.81 -1.08
N ALA A 386 -8.56 23.72 -0.42
CA ALA A 386 -9.34 24.75 -1.09
C ALA A 386 -8.42 25.61 -1.99
N GLY A 387 -8.80 25.75 -3.25
CA GLY A 387 -8.01 26.47 -4.25
C GLY A 387 -6.78 25.72 -4.78
N ARG A 388 -6.41 24.55 -4.27
CA ARG A 388 -5.28 23.76 -4.81
C ARG A 388 -5.70 22.43 -5.47
N GLY A 389 -6.91 21.95 -5.19
CA GLY A 389 -7.51 20.82 -5.89
C GLY A 389 -7.83 19.65 -4.97
N THR A 390 -8.10 18.49 -5.59
CA THR A 390 -8.50 17.28 -4.87
C THR A 390 -7.69 16.08 -5.38
N THR A 391 -7.29 15.20 -4.47
CA THR A 391 -6.64 13.93 -4.75
C THR A 391 -7.40 12.82 -4.08
N PHE A 392 -7.92 11.89 -4.87
CA PHE A 392 -8.44 10.61 -4.40
C PHE A 392 -7.33 9.58 -4.44
N VAL A 393 -7.12 8.89 -3.32
CA VAL A 393 -6.12 7.82 -3.18
C VAL A 393 -6.88 6.51 -3.03
N VAL A 394 -6.77 5.64 -4.03
CA VAL A 394 -7.42 4.32 -4.07
C VAL A 394 -6.36 3.26 -3.84
N LYS A 395 -6.44 2.53 -2.73
CA LYS A 395 -5.57 1.38 -2.46
C LYS A 395 -6.28 0.10 -2.85
N LEU A 396 -5.64 -0.71 -3.67
CA LEU A 396 -6.17 -1.95 -4.22
C LEU A 396 -5.27 -3.12 -3.81
N PRO A 397 -5.84 -4.29 -3.47
CA PRO A 397 -5.01 -5.48 -3.29
C PRO A 397 -4.42 -5.92 -4.62
N LEU A 398 -3.22 -6.50 -4.55
CA LEU A 398 -2.53 -7.06 -5.73
C LEU A 398 -3.37 -8.14 -6.42
N THR A 399 -4.11 -8.94 -5.63
CA THR A 399 -4.91 -10.07 -6.12
C THR A 399 -6.18 -10.23 -5.30
N LEU A 400 -7.23 -10.72 -5.96
CA LEU A 400 -8.39 -11.30 -5.29
C LEU A 400 -8.15 -12.81 -5.20
N ALA A 401 -7.70 -13.33 -4.05
CA ALA A 401 -8.04 -14.70 -3.65
C ALA A 401 -7.51 -15.12 -2.29
N ILE A 402 -6.36 -14.67 -1.75
CA ILE A 402 -5.78 -15.31 -0.54
C ILE A 402 -5.41 -14.29 0.53
N VAL A 403 -5.93 -14.48 1.75
CA VAL A 403 -5.66 -13.61 2.90
C VAL A 403 -5.10 -14.46 4.05
N ALA A 404 -4.03 -13.99 4.69
CA ALA A 404 -3.53 -14.57 5.92
C ALA A 404 -4.47 -14.19 7.08
N THR A 405 -5.02 -15.19 7.76
CA THR A 405 -6.00 -14.98 8.82
C THR A 405 -5.65 -15.78 10.07
N LEU A 406 -6.07 -15.25 11.22
CA LEU A 406 -6.10 -15.99 12.48
C LEU A 406 -7.45 -16.67 12.63
N ILE A 407 -7.46 -17.99 12.81
CA ILE A 407 -8.68 -18.75 13.08
C ILE A 407 -8.97 -18.69 14.57
N VAL A 408 -10.16 -18.18 14.92
CA VAL A 408 -10.62 -18.01 16.30
C VAL A 408 -11.94 -18.74 16.52
N GLY A 409 -12.18 -19.19 17.75
CA GLY A 409 -13.42 -19.83 18.17
C GLY A 409 -14.26 -18.90 19.05
N ALA A 410 -15.56 -18.83 18.78
CA ALA A 410 -16.56 -18.15 19.62
C ALA A 410 -17.89 -18.91 19.63
N ALA A 411 -18.43 -19.16 20.83
CA ALA A 411 -19.61 -19.98 21.10
C ALA A 411 -19.59 -21.35 20.39
N GLY A 412 -18.41 -21.96 20.27
CA GLY A 412 -18.21 -23.24 19.58
C GLY A 412 -18.25 -23.17 18.04
N GLN A 413 -18.33 -21.97 17.46
CA GLN A 413 -18.17 -21.73 16.02
C GLN A 413 -16.77 -21.16 15.72
N ARG A 414 -16.31 -21.30 14.47
CA ARG A 414 -15.00 -20.80 14.02
C ARG A 414 -15.16 -19.63 13.07
N PHE A 415 -14.27 -18.65 13.20
CA PHE A 415 -14.22 -17.44 12.39
C PHE A 415 -12.77 -17.13 12.00
N ALA A 416 -12.59 -16.41 10.89
CA ALA A 416 -11.28 -15.95 10.44
C ALA A 416 -11.15 -14.44 10.64
N ILE A 417 -10.10 -13.98 11.32
CA ILE A 417 -9.79 -12.55 11.46
C ILE A 417 -8.56 -12.23 10.60
N PRO A 418 -8.61 -11.24 9.70
CA PRO A 418 -7.45 -10.82 8.91
C PRO A 418 -6.25 -10.47 9.79
N GLN A 419 -5.13 -11.14 9.58
CA GLN A 419 -3.94 -10.98 10.43
C GLN A 419 -3.40 -9.55 10.39
N MET A 420 -3.52 -8.86 9.25
CA MET A 420 -3.13 -7.47 9.09
C MET A 420 -3.85 -6.48 10.02
N SER A 421 -5.01 -6.88 10.56
CA SER A 421 -5.79 -6.07 11.50
C SER A 421 -5.43 -6.35 12.97
N ILE A 422 -4.69 -7.43 13.24
CA ILE A 422 -4.38 -7.89 14.59
C ILE A 422 -3.03 -7.30 15.01
N MET A 423 -3.02 -6.55 16.11
CA MET A 423 -1.80 -6.05 16.73
C MET A 423 -1.16 -7.11 17.61
N GLU A 424 -1.96 -7.73 18.47
CA GLU A 424 -1.48 -8.70 19.45
C GLU A 424 -2.61 -9.63 19.93
N LEU A 425 -2.21 -10.70 20.63
CA LEU A 425 -3.08 -11.68 21.23
C LEU A 425 -2.74 -11.80 22.71
N VAL A 426 -3.71 -11.54 23.58
CA VAL A 426 -3.54 -11.62 25.02
C VAL A 426 -4.41 -12.72 25.58
N ARG A 427 -3.83 -13.64 26.35
CA ARG A 427 -4.62 -14.65 27.06
C ARG A 427 -5.11 -14.09 28.38
N VAL A 428 -6.41 -14.17 28.64
CA VAL A 428 -7.03 -13.73 29.89
C VAL A 428 -7.36 -14.95 30.73
N ARG A 429 -6.95 -14.93 31.99
CA ARG A 429 -7.38 -15.92 33.00
C ARG A 429 -8.08 -15.19 34.15
N PRO A 430 -9.19 -15.73 34.69
CA PRO A 430 -9.82 -15.17 35.88
C PRO A 430 -8.82 -15.17 37.06
N GLY A 431 -8.52 -13.99 37.61
CA GLY A 431 -7.83 -13.84 38.89
C GLY A 431 -6.29 -13.91 38.91
N GLN A 432 -5.59 -13.77 37.77
CA GLN A 432 -4.12 -13.67 37.74
C GLN A 432 -3.62 -12.48 36.88
N GLY A 433 -2.96 -11.50 37.52
CA GLY A 433 -2.07 -10.51 36.89
C GLY A 433 -2.71 -9.23 36.33
N ASP A 434 -1.86 -8.27 35.92
CA ASP A 434 -2.20 -6.94 35.35
C ASP A 434 -3.02 -7.00 34.04
N ALA A 435 -3.16 -8.18 33.43
CA ALA A 435 -3.94 -8.44 32.23
C ALA A 435 -5.43 -8.79 32.53
N ALA A 436 -5.98 -8.21 33.61
CA ALA A 436 -7.36 -8.46 34.01
C ALA A 436 -8.34 -7.69 33.09
N VAL A 437 -9.39 -8.38 32.63
CA VAL A 437 -10.54 -7.70 32.04
C VAL A 437 -11.33 -7.06 33.17
N GLU A 438 -11.27 -5.73 33.23
CA GLU A 438 -12.01 -4.92 34.19
C GLU A 438 -13.38 -4.56 33.60
N LYS A 439 -14.39 -4.37 34.46
CA LYS A 439 -15.71 -3.90 34.04
C LYS A 439 -15.86 -2.45 34.50
N LEU A 440 -15.95 -1.52 33.54
CA LEU A 440 -16.13 -0.09 33.80
C LEU A 440 -17.52 0.33 33.29
N ASN A 441 -18.44 0.67 34.20
CA ASN A 441 -19.79 1.14 33.89
C ASN A 441 -20.54 0.30 32.83
N ASP A 442 -20.46 -1.04 32.89
CA ASP A 442 -21.04 -2.00 31.92
C ASP A 442 -20.25 -2.29 30.63
N ALA A 443 -19.18 -1.54 30.33
CA ALA A 443 -18.21 -1.91 29.30
C ALA A 443 -17.09 -2.77 29.89
N LEU A 444 -16.67 -3.81 29.17
CA LEU A 444 -15.44 -4.53 29.49
C LEU A 444 -14.25 -3.75 28.94
N VAL A 445 -13.21 -3.59 29.74
CA VAL A 445 -11.97 -2.91 29.35
C VAL A 445 -10.78 -3.77 29.75
N PHE A 446 -9.75 -3.73 28.92
CA PHE A 446 -8.47 -4.38 29.16
C PHE A 446 -7.42 -3.29 29.34
N ARG A 447 -6.74 -3.34 30.48
CA ARG A 447 -5.67 -2.39 30.80
C ARG A 447 -4.39 -2.90 30.16
N GLN A 448 -3.93 -2.22 29.12
CA GLN A 448 -2.67 -2.50 28.45
C GLN A 448 -1.72 -1.33 28.68
N ARG A 449 -0.64 -1.52 29.46
CA ARG A 449 0.41 -0.50 29.66
C ARG A 449 -0.16 0.90 30.04
N ASN A 450 -1.08 0.94 31.00
CA ASN A 450 -1.85 2.13 31.42
C ASN A 450 -2.84 2.74 30.39
N GLU A 451 -3.00 2.14 29.21
CA GLU A 451 -4.04 2.48 28.25
C GLU A 451 -5.25 1.54 28.43
N LEU A 452 -6.47 2.09 28.49
CA LEU A 452 -7.69 1.30 28.59
C LEU A 452 -8.19 0.96 27.19
N ILE A 453 -8.11 -0.30 26.83
CA ILE A 453 -8.63 -0.81 25.56
C ILE A 453 -10.03 -1.37 25.78
N PRO A 454 -11.07 -0.89 25.05
CA PRO A 454 -12.40 -1.45 25.16
C PRO A 454 -12.40 -2.88 24.63
N VAL A 455 -12.98 -3.82 25.38
CA VAL A 455 -13.08 -5.23 25.03
C VAL A 455 -14.53 -5.61 24.77
N ILE A 456 -14.76 -6.36 23.70
CA ILE A 456 -16.10 -6.82 23.31
C ILE A 456 -16.08 -8.35 23.25
N PRO A 457 -16.99 -9.03 23.98
CA PRO A 457 -17.20 -10.46 23.78
C PRO A 457 -17.73 -10.74 22.37
N PHE A 458 -16.95 -11.48 21.58
CA PHE A 458 -17.27 -11.70 20.17
C PHE A 458 -18.58 -12.47 19.97
N ALA A 459 -18.83 -13.47 20.82
CA ALA A 459 -20.07 -14.23 20.80
C ALA A 459 -21.29 -13.32 21.02
N THR A 460 -21.22 -12.40 21.98
CA THR A 460 -22.29 -11.44 22.28
C THR A 460 -22.51 -10.47 21.12
N LEU A 461 -21.44 -9.99 20.50
CA LEU A 461 -21.50 -9.10 19.33
C LEU A 461 -22.24 -9.75 18.15
N LEU A 462 -22.09 -11.06 17.97
CA LEU A 462 -22.76 -11.83 16.93
C LEU A 462 -24.15 -12.35 17.34
N GLY A 463 -24.62 -12.05 18.55
CA GLY A 463 -25.88 -12.58 19.09
C GLY A 463 -25.87 -14.10 19.33
N LEU A 464 -24.68 -14.69 19.51
CA LEU A 464 -24.51 -16.11 19.78
C LEU A 464 -24.67 -16.39 21.28
N THR A 465 -25.50 -17.38 21.61
CA THR A 465 -25.70 -17.84 22.99
C THR A 465 -24.52 -18.71 23.43
N ALA A 466 -23.76 -18.27 24.42
CA ALA A 466 -22.74 -19.09 25.06
C ALA A 466 -23.39 -20.31 25.75
N LYS A 467 -22.81 -21.50 25.56
CA LYS A 467 -23.33 -22.75 26.16
C LYS A 467 -23.13 -22.84 27.68
N ASP A 468 -22.16 -22.10 28.23
CA ASP A 468 -21.86 -22.05 29.65
C ASP A 468 -21.65 -20.60 30.11
N GLN A 469 -22.48 -20.11 31.03
CA GLN A 469 -22.33 -18.78 31.63
C GLN A 469 -21.20 -18.71 32.69
N ALA A 470 -20.58 -19.84 33.03
CA ALA A 470 -19.58 -19.96 34.09
C ALA A 470 -18.16 -19.54 33.68
N THR A 471 -17.88 -19.31 32.40
CA THR A 471 -16.55 -19.01 31.84
C THR A 471 -16.45 -17.61 31.23
N ALA A 472 -17.24 -16.64 31.72
CA ALA A 472 -17.39 -15.30 31.11
C ALA A 472 -16.09 -14.47 30.97
N HIS A 473 -14.96 -14.92 31.53
CA HIS A 473 -13.69 -14.19 31.55
C HIS A 473 -12.45 -15.06 31.29
N ASP A 474 -12.62 -16.30 30.80
CA ASP A 474 -11.50 -17.15 30.36
C ASP A 474 -11.50 -17.22 28.82
N GLY A 475 -10.38 -16.86 28.20
CA GLY A 475 -10.30 -16.76 26.75
C GLY A 475 -9.10 -15.95 26.27
N PHE A 476 -9.22 -15.41 25.06
CA PHE A 476 -8.19 -14.61 24.42
C PHE A 476 -8.77 -13.27 23.97
N ILE A 477 -8.06 -12.19 24.22
CA ILE A 477 -8.33 -10.89 23.62
C ILE A 477 -7.48 -10.79 22.35
N VAL A 478 -8.14 -10.65 21.21
CA VAL A 478 -7.52 -10.26 19.95
C VAL A 478 -7.55 -8.73 19.90
N VAL A 479 -6.39 -8.07 20.05
CA VAL A 479 -6.31 -6.62 19.96
C VAL A 479 -6.25 -6.23 18.49
N ILE A 480 -7.27 -5.49 18.04
CA ILE A 480 -7.47 -5.10 16.64
C ILE A 480 -7.27 -3.59 16.52
N GLN A 481 -6.53 -3.17 15.48
CA GLN A 481 -6.36 -1.75 15.14
C GLN A 481 -6.89 -1.45 13.74
N ILE A 482 -7.69 -0.37 13.65
CA ILE A 482 -8.24 0.14 12.40
C ILE A 482 -8.05 1.65 12.38
N GLY A 483 -7.14 2.12 11.52
CA GLY A 483 -6.73 3.51 11.52
C GLY A 483 -6.19 3.93 12.88
N ARG A 484 -6.90 4.85 13.57
CA ARG A 484 -6.56 5.33 14.92
C ARG A 484 -7.35 4.66 16.04
N GLN A 485 -8.36 3.86 15.73
CA GLN A 485 -9.19 3.18 16.72
C GLN A 485 -8.59 1.82 17.07
N ARG A 486 -8.57 1.51 18.38
CA ARG A 486 -8.10 0.23 18.93
C ARG A 486 -9.19 -0.35 19.82
N PHE A 487 -9.44 -1.65 19.67
CA PHE A 487 -10.37 -2.38 20.53
C PHE A 487 -9.94 -3.85 20.62
N GLY A 488 -10.31 -4.49 21.72
CA GLY A 488 -10.10 -5.90 21.98
C GLY A 488 -11.35 -6.71 21.62
N LEU A 489 -11.15 -7.85 20.99
CA LEU A 489 -12.18 -8.83 20.72
C LEU A 489 -11.95 -10.06 21.60
N LEU A 490 -12.81 -10.29 22.58
CA LEU A 490 -12.72 -11.45 23.47
C LEU A 490 -13.33 -12.67 22.77
N VAL A 491 -12.49 -13.69 22.54
CA VAL A 491 -12.82 -14.95 21.88
C VAL A 491 -12.53 -16.13 22.81
N ASP A 492 -13.24 -17.24 22.63
CA ASP A 492 -13.11 -18.41 23.49
C ASP A 492 -11.76 -19.11 23.27
N THR A 493 -11.37 -19.27 22.01
CA THR A 493 -10.16 -19.99 21.62
C THR A 493 -9.46 -19.33 20.44
N VAL A 494 -8.13 -19.42 20.42
CA VAL A 494 -7.30 -19.10 19.27
C VAL A 494 -6.69 -20.40 18.78
N LEU A 495 -6.87 -20.71 17.49
CA LEU A 495 -6.46 -21.99 16.92
C LEU A 495 -5.07 -21.84 16.28
N HIS A 496 -5.01 -21.32 15.06
CA HIS A 496 -3.77 -21.13 14.30
C HIS A 496 -3.97 -20.09 13.21
N THR A 497 -2.87 -19.68 12.57
CA THR A 497 -2.90 -18.84 11.37
C THR A 497 -3.03 -19.70 10.12
N GLU A 498 -3.91 -19.31 9.20
CA GLU A 498 -4.15 -20.01 7.94
C GLU A 498 -4.30 -19.01 6.79
N GLU A 499 -3.68 -19.33 5.66
CA GLU A 499 -3.90 -18.65 4.38
C GLU A 499 -5.18 -19.20 3.77
N ILE A 500 -6.20 -18.35 3.67
CA ILE A 500 -7.53 -18.76 3.25
C ILE A 500 -7.93 -18.12 1.93
N VAL A 501 -8.70 -18.86 1.13
CA VAL A 501 -9.25 -18.33 -0.11
C VAL A 501 -10.51 -17.53 0.17
N VAL A 502 -10.52 -16.23 -0.10
CA VAL A 502 -11.66 -15.35 0.18
C VAL A 502 -12.71 -15.48 -0.92
N LYS A 503 -13.90 -15.97 -0.56
CA LYS A 503 -15.08 -15.98 -1.42
C LYS A 503 -16.03 -14.85 -0.99
N PRO A 504 -16.33 -13.88 -1.86
CA PRO A 504 -17.21 -12.76 -1.51
C PRO A 504 -18.60 -13.25 -1.14
N LEU A 505 -19.24 -12.58 -0.18
CA LEU A 505 -20.58 -12.95 0.28
C LEU A 505 -21.63 -12.71 -0.82
N ASN A 506 -22.64 -13.58 -0.85
CA ASN A 506 -23.76 -13.45 -1.76
C ASN A 506 -24.49 -12.11 -1.53
N LYS A 507 -25.05 -11.51 -2.60
CA LYS A 507 -25.78 -10.24 -2.56
C LYS A 507 -26.82 -10.14 -1.44
N ARG A 508 -27.48 -11.25 -1.05
CA ARG A 508 -28.45 -11.28 0.05
C ARG A 508 -27.84 -11.16 1.44
N LEU A 509 -26.57 -11.51 1.60
CA LEU A 509 -25.83 -11.47 2.87
C LEU A 509 -24.96 -10.22 3.00
N ARG A 510 -24.92 -9.35 1.97
CA ARG A 510 -24.13 -8.10 1.96
C ARG A 510 -24.55 -7.09 3.03
N SER A 511 -25.75 -7.22 3.59
CA SER A 511 -26.18 -6.37 4.72
C SER A 511 -25.42 -6.69 6.01
N LEU A 512 -24.77 -7.86 6.11
CA LEU A 512 -23.96 -8.27 7.26
C LEU A 512 -22.60 -7.58 7.19
N ARG A 513 -22.52 -6.36 7.74
CA ARG A 513 -21.31 -5.52 7.68
C ARG A 513 -20.13 -6.06 8.47
N CYS A 514 -20.36 -6.96 9.42
CA CYS A 514 -19.31 -7.58 10.25
C CYS A 514 -18.48 -8.65 9.53
N PHE A 515 -18.81 -8.99 8.28
CA PHE A 515 -18.09 -9.99 7.50
C PHE A 515 -17.73 -9.49 6.10
N SER A 516 -16.49 -9.73 5.70
CA SER A 516 -15.97 -9.37 4.37
C SER A 516 -16.16 -10.49 3.35
N GLY A 517 -16.25 -11.73 3.82
CA GLY A 517 -16.26 -12.92 2.98
C GLY A 517 -16.56 -14.20 3.73
N SER A 518 -16.45 -15.30 2.99
CA SER A 518 -16.47 -16.66 3.53
C SER A 518 -15.30 -17.44 2.94
N THR A 519 -14.89 -18.50 3.62
CA THR A 519 -13.90 -19.44 3.10
C THR A 519 -14.24 -20.86 3.51
N ILE A 520 -13.55 -21.82 2.90
CA ILE A 520 -13.64 -23.24 3.22
C ILE A 520 -12.30 -23.64 3.83
N LEU A 521 -12.31 -24.08 5.08
CA LEU A 521 -11.11 -24.60 5.75
C LEU A 521 -10.74 -25.98 5.23
N GLY A 522 -9.54 -26.45 5.57
CA GLY A 522 -9.08 -27.79 5.17
C GLY A 522 -10.09 -28.90 5.52
N ASP A 523 -10.69 -28.87 6.71
CA ASP A 523 -11.70 -29.87 7.11
C ASP A 523 -13.06 -29.77 6.39
N GLY A 524 -13.18 -28.90 5.37
CA GLY A 524 -14.40 -28.66 4.60
C GLY A 524 -15.41 -27.76 5.31
N SER A 525 -15.11 -27.28 6.53
CA SER A 525 -16.00 -26.36 7.23
C SER A 525 -16.00 -24.99 6.56
N ILE A 526 -17.19 -24.39 6.47
CA ILE A 526 -17.36 -23.03 5.97
C ILE A 526 -17.28 -22.09 7.16
N ILE A 527 -16.37 -21.13 7.11
CA ILE A 527 -16.22 -20.09 8.12
C ILE A 527 -16.38 -18.70 7.50
N LEU A 528 -16.80 -17.75 8.32
CA LEU A 528 -16.93 -16.34 7.92
C LEU A 528 -15.65 -15.58 8.26
N ILE A 529 -15.30 -14.64 7.37
CA ILE A 529 -14.15 -13.77 7.53
C ILE A 529 -14.64 -12.46 8.11
N VAL A 530 -14.15 -12.14 9.31
CA VAL A 530 -14.49 -10.93 10.04
C VAL A 530 -14.00 -9.71 9.28
N GLU A 531 -14.86 -8.70 9.20
CA GLU A 531 -14.53 -7.36 8.70
C GLU A 531 -14.35 -6.42 9.90
N PRO A 532 -13.10 -6.13 10.30
CA PRO A 532 -12.82 -5.28 11.46
C PRO A 532 -13.55 -3.94 11.40
N GLY A 533 -13.63 -3.31 10.22
CA GLY A 533 -14.28 -2.00 10.08
C GLY A 533 -15.78 -2.04 10.33
N GLY A 534 -16.41 -3.18 10.04
CA GLY A 534 -17.81 -3.45 10.36
C GLY A 534 -18.05 -3.62 11.86
N LEU A 535 -17.08 -4.21 12.58
CA LEU A 535 -17.19 -4.40 14.03
C LEU A 535 -17.15 -3.07 14.80
N VAL A 536 -16.41 -2.06 14.32
CA VAL A 536 -16.33 -0.73 14.97
C VAL A 536 -17.71 -0.07 15.06
N ARG A 537 -18.53 -0.16 14.02
CA ARG A 537 -19.88 0.44 14.05
C ARG A 537 -20.80 -0.31 15.01
N MET A 538 -20.71 -1.63 15.02
CA MET A 538 -21.44 -2.44 16.00
C MET A 538 -20.95 -2.18 17.42
N PHE A 539 -19.68 -1.82 17.59
CA PHE A 539 -19.12 -1.35 18.84
C PHE A 539 -19.66 0.02 19.25
N GLU A 540 -19.75 0.98 18.33
CA GLU A 540 -20.38 2.28 18.59
C GLU A 540 -21.84 2.10 19.04
N ASP A 541 -22.62 1.26 18.34
CA ASP A 541 -24.00 0.93 18.71
C ASP A 541 -24.09 0.21 20.09
N TYR A 542 -23.15 -0.70 20.39
CA TYR A 542 -23.08 -1.42 21.66
C TYR A 542 -22.64 -0.51 22.82
N ALA A 543 -21.71 0.42 22.56
CA ALA A 543 -21.22 1.39 23.54
C ALA A 543 -22.28 2.43 23.90
N GLU A 544 -23.04 2.93 22.92
CA GLU A 544 -24.20 3.83 23.15
C GLU A 544 -25.30 3.17 23.99
N SER A 545 -25.44 1.84 23.88
CA SER A 545 -26.42 1.06 24.64
C SER A 545 -25.99 0.76 26.09
N ALA A 546 -24.69 0.83 26.39
CA ALA A 546 -24.11 0.37 27.65
C ALA A 546 -23.52 1.48 28.55
N VAL A 547 -23.22 2.69 28.05
CA VAL A 547 -22.72 3.82 28.86
C VAL A 547 -23.15 5.17 28.26
N PRO A 548 -23.65 6.15 29.03
CA PRO A 548 -23.79 7.51 28.54
C PRO A 548 -22.38 8.13 28.37
N THR A 549 -22.15 8.72 27.20
CA THR A 549 -21.08 9.66 26.83
C THR A 549 -19.92 9.75 27.84
N ILE A 550 -18.79 9.11 27.52
CA ILE A 550 -17.51 9.57 28.07
C ILE A 550 -17.28 10.95 27.48
N GLU A 551 -17.69 11.97 28.21
CA GLU A 551 -17.31 13.35 27.94
C GLU A 551 -15.79 13.39 27.86
N ALA A 552 -15.30 13.89 26.72
CA ALA A 552 -13.91 14.30 26.58
C ALA A 552 -13.59 15.22 27.76
N ARG A 553 -12.73 14.76 28.67
CA ARG A 553 -12.17 15.63 29.69
C ARG A 553 -11.45 16.80 29.00
N PRO A 554 -11.56 18.03 29.52
CA PRO A 554 -10.73 19.11 29.06
C PRO A 554 -9.26 18.79 29.36
N GLU A 555 -8.38 19.20 28.45
CA GLU A 555 -6.94 19.22 28.67
C GLU A 555 -6.61 19.85 30.03
N PRO A 556 -5.67 19.29 30.81
CA PRO A 556 -5.19 19.99 31.99
C PRO A 556 -4.36 21.20 31.56
N GLU A 557 -4.67 22.35 32.16
CA GLU A 557 -3.87 23.57 32.07
C GLU A 557 -2.38 23.31 32.40
N PRO A 558 -1.46 24.12 31.85
CA PRO A 558 -0.02 23.91 32.04
C PRO A 558 0.38 24.30 33.46
N GLN A 559 0.32 23.34 34.38
CA GLN A 559 0.98 23.44 35.68
C GLN A 559 2.34 22.74 35.61
N LYS A 560 3.39 23.56 35.77
CA LYS A 560 4.80 23.26 36.06
C LYS A 560 5.16 21.76 36.09
N ILE A 561 5.75 21.29 34.99
CA ILE A 561 6.50 20.03 34.98
C ILE A 561 7.88 20.33 35.59
N GLU A 562 7.96 20.27 36.91
CA GLU A 562 9.16 19.84 37.61
C GLU A 562 8.96 18.34 37.90
N GLU A 563 9.91 17.51 37.42
CA GLU A 563 10.13 16.10 37.79
C GLU A 563 9.03 15.06 37.44
N GLU A 564 9.03 14.54 36.21
CA GLU A 564 8.58 13.16 35.92
C GLU A 564 9.63 12.45 35.03
N MET A 565 10.69 11.99 35.68
CA MET A 565 11.59 10.95 35.19
C MET A 565 11.27 9.69 36.01
N ASP A 566 10.38 8.82 35.53
CA ASP A 566 10.38 7.36 35.78
C ASP A 566 8.99 6.77 35.48
N GLY A 567 8.81 6.31 34.24
CA GLY A 567 7.79 5.32 33.90
C GLY A 567 8.43 3.92 33.87
N PRO A 568 7.71 2.85 34.22
CA PRO A 568 8.26 1.50 34.20
C PRO A 568 8.60 1.07 32.77
N VAL A 569 9.81 0.55 32.57
CA VAL A 569 10.31 0.04 31.29
C VAL A 569 10.22 -1.49 31.32
N SER A 570 9.65 -2.10 30.28
CA SER A 570 9.67 -3.57 30.14
C SER A 570 11.07 -4.04 29.76
N LEU A 571 11.69 -4.84 30.63
CA LEU A 571 13.04 -5.39 30.50
C LEU A 571 12.96 -6.92 30.33
N LEU A 572 13.67 -7.46 29.35
CA LEU A 572 13.97 -8.89 29.27
C LEU A 572 15.17 -9.18 30.18
N VAL A 573 14.99 -10.04 31.17
CA VAL A 573 16.02 -10.47 32.11
C VAL A 573 16.48 -11.89 31.77
N PHE A 574 17.79 -12.11 31.72
CA PHE A 574 18.41 -13.39 31.36
C PHE A 574 19.75 -13.60 32.06
N ARG A 575 20.26 -14.82 32.03
CA ARG A 575 21.59 -15.19 32.54
C ARG A 575 22.55 -15.41 31.37
N ALA A 576 23.79 -14.93 31.51
CA ALA A 576 24.82 -15.13 30.50
C ALA A 576 26.23 -15.03 31.11
N GLY A 577 26.98 -16.13 31.14
CA GLY A 577 28.39 -16.21 31.52
C GLY A 577 28.69 -16.04 33.01
N SER A 578 27.72 -15.57 33.81
CA SER A 578 27.82 -15.44 35.26
C SER A 578 26.44 -15.65 35.91
N ASP A 579 26.41 -15.84 37.23
CA ASP A 579 25.16 -15.94 37.99
C ASP A 579 24.43 -14.59 38.16
N MET A 580 25.06 -13.49 37.77
CA MET A 580 24.44 -12.17 37.82
C MET A 580 23.42 -12.02 36.68
N PRO A 581 22.19 -11.58 36.99
CA PRO A 581 21.18 -11.37 35.95
C PRO A 581 21.59 -10.17 35.09
N LYS A 582 21.36 -10.32 33.78
CA LYS A 582 21.54 -9.27 32.79
C LYS A 582 20.18 -8.92 32.20
N ALA A 583 20.03 -7.69 31.73
CA ALA A 583 18.78 -7.24 31.12
C ALA A 583 18.98 -6.35 29.89
N VAL A 584 18.00 -6.40 28.99
CA VAL A 584 17.86 -5.50 27.84
C VAL A 584 16.42 -4.99 27.76
N PRO A 585 16.16 -3.76 27.28
CA PRO A 585 14.82 -3.32 26.98
C PRO A 585 14.11 -4.26 26.00
N LEU A 586 12.90 -4.70 26.34
CA LEU A 586 12.12 -5.61 25.51
C LEU A 586 11.80 -5.01 24.14
N SER A 587 11.68 -3.68 24.06
CA SER A 587 11.46 -2.94 22.81
C SER A 587 12.58 -3.11 21.77
N LEU A 588 13.78 -3.55 22.20
CA LEU A 588 14.90 -3.82 21.31
C LEU A 588 14.94 -5.29 20.86
N VAL A 589 14.14 -6.16 21.46
CA VAL A 589 14.13 -7.59 21.20
C VAL A 589 13.11 -7.91 20.13
N THR A 590 13.58 -8.40 18.99
CA THR A 590 12.70 -8.84 17.90
C THR A 590 12.07 -10.18 18.23
N ARG A 591 12.85 -11.09 18.83
CA ARG A 591 12.37 -12.44 19.17
C ARG A 591 13.25 -13.12 20.22
N LEU A 592 12.65 -14.07 20.92
CA LEU A 592 13.36 -15.06 21.75
C LEU A 592 13.31 -16.41 21.04
N GLU A 593 14.44 -17.10 20.96
CA GLU A 593 14.54 -18.39 20.28
C GLU A 593 15.30 -19.40 21.17
N GLU A 594 14.82 -20.64 21.18
CA GLU A 594 15.55 -21.79 21.70
C GLU A 594 15.87 -22.71 20.53
N ILE A 595 17.14 -22.84 20.18
CA ILE A 595 17.58 -23.66 19.05
C ILE A 595 18.31 -24.90 19.53
N ASP A 596 18.22 -25.97 18.75
CA ASP A 596 19.13 -27.10 18.93
C ASP A 596 20.56 -26.63 18.66
N ALA A 597 21.44 -26.80 19.65
CA ALA A 597 22.83 -26.38 19.55
C ALA A 597 23.57 -27.05 18.38
N ALA A 598 23.12 -28.21 17.91
CA ALA A 598 23.66 -28.89 16.74
C ALA A 598 23.42 -28.14 15.42
N ARG A 599 22.49 -27.18 15.38
CA ARG A 599 22.22 -26.34 14.19
C ARG A 599 23.14 -25.13 14.07
N ILE A 600 23.98 -24.89 15.08
CA ILE A 600 24.92 -23.77 15.09
C ILE A 600 26.17 -24.21 14.33
N GLU A 601 26.45 -23.53 13.22
CA GLU A 601 27.59 -23.82 12.37
C GLU A 601 28.74 -22.85 12.67
N GLN A 602 29.98 -23.31 12.56
CA GLN A 602 31.15 -22.45 12.69
C GLN A 602 31.86 -22.31 11.33
N ALA A 603 31.90 -21.09 10.80
CA ALA A 603 32.57 -20.78 9.54
C ALA A 603 33.38 -19.48 9.68
N GLY A 604 34.64 -19.51 9.23
CA GLY A 604 35.52 -18.33 9.26
C GLY A 604 35.80 -17.76 10.66
N GLY A 605 35.75 -18.60 11.69
CA GLY A 605 35.92 -18.19 13.09
C GLY A 605 34.67 -17.55 13.73
N ARG A 606 33.53 -17.55 13.03
CA ARG A 606 32.25 -17.02 13.52
C ARG A 606 31.24 -18.13 13.71
N LEU A 607 30.34 -17.94 14.67
CA LEU A 607 29.17 -18.78 14.85
C LEU A 607 28.03 -18.23 13.99
N LEU A 608 27.39 -19.12 13.23
CA LEU A 608 26.33 -18.80 12.29
C LEU A 608 25.15 -19.74 12.52
N LEU A 609 23.95 -19.23 12.28
CA LEU A 609 22.73 -20.01 12.22
C LEU A 609 22.03 -19.74 10.90
N GLN A 610 21.63 -20.80 10.19
CA GLN A 610 20.71 -20.63 9.07
C GLN A 610 19.30 -20.34 9.60
N TYR A 611 18.86 -19.09 9.42
CA TYR A 611 17.58 -18.59 9.90
C TYR A 611 16.79 -17.99 8.73
N ARG A 612 15.63 -18.60 8.42
CA ARG A 612 14.71 -18.17 7.33
C ARG A 612 15.40 -17.95 5.97
N GLY A 613 16.32 -18.84 5.60
CA GLY A 613 17.05 -18.75 4.32
C GLY A 613 18.24 -17.79 4.31
N HIS A 614 18.51 -17.08 5.41
CA HIS A 614 19.66 -16.20 5.58
C HIS A 614 20.63 -16.75 6.63
N LEU A 615 21.90 -16.36 6.54
CA LEU A 615 22.91 -16.65 7.57
C LEU A 615 22.85 -15.56 8.64
N MET A 616 22.46 -15.93 9.84
CA MET A 616 22.42 -15.04 10.99
C MET A 616 23.69 -15.24 11.84
N PRO A 617 24.51 -14.19 12.04
CA PRO A 617 25.64 -14.27 12.96
C PRO A 617 25.16 -14.42 14.40
N LEU A 618 25.88 -15.25 15.17
CA LEU A 618 25.68 -15.43 16.59
C LEU A 618 26.85 -14.85 17.38
N VAL A 619 26.54 -14.11 18.44
CA VAL A 619 27.53 -13.51 19.37
C VAL A 619 27.17 -13.92 20.79
N PHE A 620 28.17 -14.18 21.63
CA PHE A 620 27.90 -14.47 23.04
C PHE A 620 27.58 -13.18 23.81
N ALA A 621 26.56 -13.23 24.68
CA ALA A 621 26.25 -12.16 25.63
C ALA A 621 27.36 -11.94 26.67
N ASP A 622 28.25 -12.91 26.85
CA ASP A 622 29.46 -12.78 27.66
C ASP A 622 30.63 -13.54 27.00
N PRO A 623 31.82 -12.95 26.87
CA PRO A 623 33.00 -13.62 26.30
C PRO A 623 33.43 -14.89 27.05
N ALA A 624 33.08 -15.04 28.33
CA ALA A 624 33.40 -16.22 29.12
C ALA A 624 32.48 -17.42 28.83
N MET A 625 31.42 -17.23 28.04
CA MET A 625 30.49 -18.30 27.68
C MET A 625 31.11 -19.30 26.72
N SER A 626 30.61 -20.52 26.80
CA SER A 626 30.92 -21.57 25.83
C SER A 626 29.64 -22.09 25.19
N LEU A 627 29.71 -22.49 23.92
CA LEU A 627 28.57 -23.07 23.23
C LEU A 627 28.17 -24.37 23.91
N GLN A 628 26.88 -24.55 24.19
CA GLN A 628 26.37 -25.89 24.53
C GLN A 628 26.62 -26.83 23.34
N LYS A 629 27.12 -28.04 23.59
CA LYS A 629 27.42 -29.01 22.52
C LYS A 629 26.24 -29.91 22.18
N GLU A 630 25.32 -30.07 23.13
CA GLU A 630 24.11 -30.89 23.03
C GLU A 630 22.99 -30.19 23.82
N GLY A 631 21.74 -30.26 23.34
CA GLY A 631 20.58 -29.64 24.00
C GLY A 631 20.12 -28.34 23.35
N ARG A 632 19.28 -27.58 24.07
CA ARG A 632 18.69 -26.32 23.58
C ARG A 632 19.51 -25.12 24.04
N GLN A 633 19.96 -24.32 23.09
CA GLN A 633 20.63 -23.05 23.32
C GLN A 633 19.62 -21.91 23.22
N ALA A 634 19.45 -21.16 24.31
CA ALA A 634 18.66 -19.94 24.31
C ALA A 634 19.41 -18.80 23.61
N MET A 635 18.67 -17.99 22.85
CA MET A 635 19.19 -16.76 22.25
C MET A 635 18.14 -15.66 22.19
N VAL A 636 18.65 -14.43 22.23
CA VAL A 636 17.87 -13.21 22.01
C VAL A 636 18.19 -12.70 20.60
N VAL A 637 17.16 -12.60 19.75
CA VAL A 637 17.32 -12.17 18.37
C VAL A 637 17.01 -10.68 18.26
N PHE A 638 17.97 -9.96 17.68
CA PHE A 638 17.87 -8.54 17.35
C PHE A 638 17.78 -8.39 15.83
N SER A 639 16.95 -7.45 15.37
CA SER A 639 16.84 -7.09 13.94
C SER A 639 16.94 -5.60 13.73
N ASP A 640 17.64 -5.20 12.68
CA ASP A 640 17.67 -3.82 12.16
C ASP A 640 17.54 -3.85 10.64
N GLY A 641 16.34 -3.56 10.14
CA GLY A 641 15.98 -3.77 8.73
C GLY A 641 16.16 -5.23 8.31
N ASP A 642 16.96 -5.48 7.28
CA ASP A 642 17.24 -6.82 6.75
C ASP A 642 18.37 -7.57 7.50
N ARG A 643 18.92 -6.96 8.58
CA ARG A 643 20.04 -7.54 9.33
C ARG A 643 19.56 -8.18 10.61
N TRP A 644 20.03 -9.39 10.87
CA TRP A 644 19.65 -10.21 12.02
C TRP A 644 20.91 -10.57 12.81
N MET A 645 20.80 -10.63 14.12
CA MET A 645 21.85 -11.21 14.97
C MET A 645 21.22 -11.95 16.15
N GLY A 646 21.76 -13.12 16.45
CA GLY A 646 21.43 -13.84 17.67
C GLY A 646 22.46 -13.57 18.76
N LEU A 647 22.01 -13.12 19.93
CA LEU A 647 22.81 -13.04 21.13
C LEU A 647 22.60 -14.32 21.94
N ILE A 648 23.63 -15.14 22.05
CA ILE A 648 23.61 -16.40 22.81
C ILE A 648 23.61 -16.06 24.31
N VAL A 649 22.67 -16.65 25.04
CA VAL A 649 22.50 -16.51 26.50
C VAL A 649 22.39 -17.89 27.15
N ASP A 650 22.68 -18.02 28.43
CA ASP A 650 22.58 -19.31 29.12
C ASP A 650 21.12 -19.72 29.31
N GLU A 651 20.29 -18.77 29.74
CA GLU A 651 18.88 -18.99 30.06
C GLU A 651 18.12 -17.65 30.06
N ILE A 652 16.91 -17.64 29.51
CA ILE A 652 15.98 -16.52 29.67
C ILE A 652 15.27 -16.67 31.01
N LEU A 653 15.34 -15.65 31.87
CA LEU A 653 14.78 -15.73 33.22
C LEU A 653 13.32 -15.24 33.24
N ASP A 654 13.07 -14.00 32.83
CA ASP A 654 11.72 -13.41 32.84
C ASP A 654 11.65 -12.10 32.03
N ILE A 655 10.45 -11.59 31.78
CA ILE A 655 10.20 -10.21 31.33
C ILE A 655 9.57 -9.44 32.50
N VAL A 656 10.16 -8.29 32.84
CA VAL A 656 9.79 -7.53 34.04
C VAL A 656 9.54 -6.07 33.69
N GLU A 657 8.54 -5.45 34.31
CA GLU A 657 8.33 -4.00 34.20
C GLU A 657 8.89 -3.34 35.46
N ASP A 658 9.93 -2.53 35.30
CA ASP A 658 10.59 -1.86 36.42
C ASP A 658 11.10 -0.47 36.00
N ALA A 659 11.26 0.43 36.96
CA ALA A 659 11.85 1.74 36.70
C ALA A 659 13.35 1.54 36.38
N LEU A 660 13.78 1.93 35.18
CA LEU A 660 15.17 1.76 34.76
C LEU A 660 16.01 2.94 35.28
N THR A 661 16.30 2.95 36.57
CA THR A 661 17.25 3.88 37.18
C THR A 661 18.64 3.25 37.16
N VAL A 662 19.48 3.63 36.19
CA VAL A 662 20.86 3.12 36.09
C VAL A 662 21.72 3.81 37.16
N GLU A 663 22.12 3.08 38.19
CA GLU A 663 22.81 3.64 39.36
C GLU A 663 24.34 3.71 39.19
N LEU A 664 24.92 2.78 38.43
CA LEU A 664 26.37 2.68 38.22
C LEU A 664 26.67 2.56 36.73
N VAL A 665 27.36 3.55 36.17
CA VAL A 665 27.86 3.51 34.79
C VAL A 665 29.07 2.57 34.77
N ALA A 666 29.02 1.54 33.92
CA ALA A 666 30.10 0.57 33.80
C ALA A 666 31.24 1.13 32.92
N ASP A 667 32.49 0.89 33.31
CA ASP A 667 33.70 1.21 32.50
C ASP A 667 33.94 0.16 31.38
N ARG A 668 32.88 -0.58 31.01
CA ARG A 668 32.90 -1.71 30.08
C ARG A 668 31.95 -1.42 28.92
N PRO A 669 32.43 -1.38 27.66
CA PRO A 669 31.63 -0.96 26.50
C PRO A 669 30.41 -1.85 26.21
N GLU A 670 30.43 -3.11 26.65
CA GLU A 670 29.34 -4.09 26.55
C GLU A 670 28.17 -3.84 27.51
N LEU A 671 28.32 -2.96 28.51
CA LEU A 671 27.31 -2.65 29.51
C LEU A 671 26.95 -1.15 29.47
N VAL A 672 25.67 -0.84 29.63
CA VAL A 672 25.18 0.52 29.88
C VAL A 672 25.44 0.90 31.34
N GLY A 673 25.32 -0.07 32.24
CA GLY A 673 25.50 0.11 33.68
C GLY A 673 24.80 -0.98 34.47
N SER A 674 24.64 -0.77 35.78
CA SER A 674 23.85 -1.65 36.65
C SER A 674 22.61 -0.92 37.17
N ALA A 675 21.48 -1.63 37.20
CA ALA A 675 20.23 -1.15 37.76
C ALA A 675 19.68 -2.18 38.76
N ILE A 676 18.84 -1.73 39.68
CA ILE A 676 18.11 -2.62 40.59
C ILE A 676 16.83 -3.03 39.87
N VAL A 677 16.71 -4.32 39.55
CA VAL A 677 15.53 -4.88 38.90
C VAL A 677 14.96 -5.97 39.80
N ARG A 678 13.69 -5.83 40.21
CA ARG A 678 13.05 -6.68 41.24
C ARG A 678 13.88 -6.81 42.54
N GLY A 679 14.53 -5.73 42.97
CA GLY A 679 15.35 -5.73 44.18
C GLY A 679 16.68 -6.49 44.07
N ARG A 680 17.12 -6.85 42.86
CA ARG A 680 18.43 -7.48 42.61
C ARG A 680 19.25 -6.61 41.67
N ALA A 681 20.55 -6.51 41.94
CA ALA A 681 21.50 -5.87 41.05
C ALA A 681 21.54 -6.63 39.71
N THR A 682 21.22 -5.93 38.63
CA THR A 682 21.08 -6.46 37.28
C THR A 682 21.90 -5.62 36.31
N GLU A 683 22.74 -6.26 35.50
CA GLU A 683 23.57 -5.56 34.52
C GLU A 683 22.75 -5.25 33.26
N ILE A 684 22.74 -3.99 32.84
CA ILE A 684 22.03 -3.55 31.65
C ILE A 684 22.98 -3.63 30.46
N LEU A 685 22.67 -4.50 29.50
CA LEU A 685 23.52 -4.75 28.34
C LEU A 685 23.39 -3.63 27.31
N ASN A 686 24.53 -3.21 26.76
CA ASN A 686 24.59 -2.26 25.66
C ASN A 686 24.46 -2.99 24.33
N VAL A 687 23.23 -3.16 23.84
CA VAL A 687 22.95 -3.86 22.56
C VAL A 687 23.71 -3.23 21.38
N ALA A 688 23.97 -1.92 21.42
CA ALA A 688 24.73 -1.21 20.38
C ALA A 688 26.21 -1.65 20.29
N HIS A 689 26.78 -2.21 21.36
CA HIS A 689 28.12 -2.79 21.35
C HIS A 689 28.18 -4.11 20.56
N PHE A 690 27.13 -4.94 20.65
CA PHE A 690 27.13 -6.28 20.07
C PHE A 690 26.78 -6.27 18.57
N LEU A 691 25.92 -5.34 18.12
CA LEU A 691 25.47 -5.22 16.72
C LEU A 691 26.62 -5.19 15.68
N PRO A 692 27.71 -4.42 15.90
CA PRO A 692 28.87 -4.42 15.00
C PRO A 692 29.72 -5.70 15.04
N LEU A 693 29.76 -6.42 16.17
CA LEU A 693 30.61 -7.60 16.37
C LEU A 693 30.15 -8.80 15.52
N GLY A 694 28.84 -8.93 15.26
CA GLY A 694 28.30 -9.96 14.36
C GLY A 694 28.68 -9.77 12.88
N HIS A 695 29.10 -8.56 12.48
CA HIS A 695 29.36 -8.18 11.08
C HIS A 695 30.83 -7.76 10.84
N GLY A 696 31.72 -8.01 11.80
CA GLY A 696 33.03 -7.36 11.93
C GLY A 696 34.03 -7.61 10.79
N ALA A 697 34.03 -6.76 9.75
CA ALA A 697 35.20 -6.55 8.90
C ALA A 697 35.23 -5.20 8.15
N TRP A 698 34.75 -4.08 8.70
CA TRP A 698 34.87 -2.78 7.97
C TRP A 698 35.15 -1.51 8.80
N LEU A 699 35.36 -1.60 10.12
CA LEU A 699 35.63 -0.41 10.94
C LEU A 699 36.82 -0.65 11.89
N GLN A 700 38.02 -0.72 11.33
CA GLN A 700 39.20 -0.26 12.06
C GLN A 700 39.31 1.26 11.88
N ARG A 701 38.87 2.01 12.89
CA ARG A 701 39.58 3.22 13.27
C ARG A 701 39.22 3.60 14.71
N GLU A 702 40.22 3.46 15.57
CA GLU A 702 40.22 3.96 16.94
C GLU A 702 39.80 5.43 16.97
N VAL A 703 38.80 5.74 17.79
CA VAL A 703 38.57 7.10 18.27
C VAL A 703 38.57 7.03 19.79
N ALA A 704 39.62 7.60 20.39
CA ALA A 704 39.79 7.70 21.83
C ALA A 704 38.69 8.59 22.46
N PRO A 705 38.31 8.34 23.73
CA PRO A 705 37.26 9.10 24.40
C PRO A 705 37.79 10.51 24.77
N GLN A 706 37.08 11.55 24.36
CA GLN A 706 37.25 12.90 24.93
C GLN A 706 35.94 13.39 25.57
N THR A 707 36.11 13.88 26.79
CA THR A 707 35.14 14.21 27.83
C THR A 707 34.51 15.59 27.67
N VAL A 708 33.64 15.78 26.66
CA VAL A 708 32.71 16.93 26.62
C VAL A 708 31.34 16.48 26.14
N THR A 709 30.37 16.37 27.05
CA THR A 709 28.97 16.03 26.74
C THR A 709 28.29 17.21 26.03
N ARG A 710 28.16 17.11 24.69
CA ARG A 710 27.52 18.12 23.84
C ARG A 710 25.99 18.09 23.98
N THR A 711 25.34 19.24 23.90
CA THR A 711 23.87 19.34 24.05
C THR A 711 23.17 19.41 22.70
N VAL A 712 22.26 18.46 22.44
CA VAL A 712 21.43 18.36 21.25
C VAL A 712 19.99 18.77 21.60
N LEU A 713 19.38 19.64 20.80
CA LEU A 713 17.93 19.90 20.85
C LEU A 713 17.23 19.09 19.77
N LEU A 714 16.41 18.13 20.17
CA LEU A 714 15.59 17.31 19.28
C LEU A 714 14.16 17.89 19.21
N VAL A 715 13.71 18.22 18.02
CA VAL A 715 12.40 18.83 17.75
C VAL A 715 11.62 17.91 16.82
N ASP A 716 10.51 17.36 17.30
CA ASP A 716 9.62 16.48 16.54
C ASP A 716 8.24 16.53 17.20
N ASP A 717 7.18 16.64 16.40
CA ASP A 717 5.80 16.66 16.90
C ASP A 717 5.38 15.28 17.43
N SER A 718 5.99 14.21 16.90
CA SER A 718 5.71 12.86 17.32
C SER A 718 6.39 12.51 18.65
N GLU A 719 5.59 12.29 19.68
CA GLU A 719 6.05 11.76 20.96
C GLU A 719 6.77 10.41 20.79
N PHE A 720 6.30 9.57 19.88
CA PHE A 720 6.94 8.29 19.55
C PHE A 720 8.39 8.47 19.05
N PHE A 721 8.63 9.40 18.12
CA PHE A 721 10.00 9.64 17.61
C PHE A 721 10.90 10.28 18.65
N ARG A 722 10.38 11.17 19.50
CA ARG A 722 11.14 11.75 20.61
C ARG A 722 11.53 10.69 21.63
N SER A 723 10.59 9.84 22.02
CA SER A 723 10.81 8.71 22.93
C SER A 723 11.72 7.63 22.35
N MET A 724 11.84 7.56 21.02
CA MET A 724 12.77 6.65 20.33
C MET A 724 14.18 7.24 20.18
N LEU A 725 14.31 8.48 19.70
CA LEU A 725 15.60 9.10 19.35
C LEU A 725 16.31 9.69 20.57
N ALA A 726 15.57 10.22 21.56
CA ALA A 726 16.20 10.83 22.73
C ALA A 726 17.01 9.82 23.58
N PRO A 727 16.52 8.59 23.88
CA PRO A 727 17.33 7.59 24.57
C PRO A 727 18.57 7.16 23.76
N LEU A 728 18.45 7.03 22.43
CA LEU A 728 19.57 6.66 21.55
C LEU A 728 20.68 7.70 21.56
N LEU A 729 20.32 8.99 21.43
CA LEU A 729 21.28 10.08 21.46
C LEU A 729 21.92 10.25 22.85
N ARG A 730 21.15 10.01 23.93
CA ARG A 730 21.69 9.96 25.30
C ARG A 730 22.69 8.83 25.49
N ALA A 731 22.36 7.63 24.99
CA ALA A 731 23.25 6.47 25.01
C ALA A 731 24.53 6.69 24.16
N SER A 732 24.46 7.57 23.15
CA SER A 732 25.60 8.00 22.34
C SER A 732 26.46 9.10 22.98
N GLY A 733 26.19 9.47 24.24
CA GLY A 733 26.98 10.44 25.01
C GLY A 733 26.55 11.91 24.86
N TYR A 734 25.40 12.18 24.24
CA TYR A 734 24.87 13.54 24.10
C TYR A 734 23.88 13.89 25.22
N ARG A 735 23.85 15.16 25.65
CA ARG A 735 22.76 15.68 26.48
C ARG A 735 21.60 16.10 25.58
N VAL A 736 20.44 15.47 25.72
CA VAL A 736 19.31 15.69 24.80
C VAL A 736 18.18 16.47 25.46
N LEU A 737 17.87 17.63 24.89
CA LEU A 737 16.65 18.41 25.15
C LEU A 737 15.62 18.05 24.07
N VAL A 738 14.34 17.97 24.44
CA VAL A 738 13.25 17.61 23.53
C VAL A 738 12.23 18.73 23.45
N ALA A 739 11.66 18.95 22.27
CA ALA A 739 10.54 19.86 22.02
C ALA A 739 9.52 19.20 21.09
N ASP A 740 8.24 19.42 21.34
CA ASP A 740 7.07 18.95 20.56
C ASP A 740 6.77 19.76 19.30
N GLY A 741 7.55 20.80 19.03
CA GLY A 741 7.33 21.63 17.87
C GLY A 741 8.13 22.91 17.93
N VAL A 742 7.85 23.80 16.98
CA VAL A 742 8.59 25.06 16.78
C VAL A 742 8.51 25.97 18.02
N GLU A 743 7.34 26.08 18.64
CA GLU A 743 7.15 26.96 19.81
C GLU A 743 7.90 26.43 21.04
N GLY A 744 7.78 25.13 21.32
CA GLY A 744 8.55 24.46 22.38
C GLY A 744 10.06 24.56 22.16
N ALA A 745 10.51 24.50 20.90
CA ALA A 745 11.92 24.65 20.55
C ALA A 745 12.43 26.08 20.81
N LEU A 746 11.67 27.10 20.41
CA LEU A 746 12.02 28.51 20.65
C LEU A 746 12.00 28.85 22.15
N ALA A 747 11.01 28.34 22.90
CA ALA A 747 10.96 28.49 24.36
C ALA A 747 12.19 27.84 25.04
N THR A 748 12.62 26.68 24.56
CA THR A 748 13.80 25.98 25.07
C THR A 748 15.10 26.74 24.76
N LEU A 749 15.18 27.39 23.60
CA LEU A 749 16.33 28.21 23.20
C LEU A 749 16.39 29.58 23.88
N ALA A 750 15.23 30.10 24.33
CA ALA A 750 15.16 31.33 25.12
C ALA A 750 15.82 31.16 26.51
N LEU A 751 15.86 29.95 27.06
CA LEU A 751 16.55 29.65 28.31
C LEU A 751 18.08 29.87 28.18
N PRO A 752 18.79 30.23 29.26
CA PRO A 752 20.24 30.48 29.24
C PRO A 752 21.12 29.21 29.07
N ARG A 753 20.59 28.15 28.45
CA ARG A 753 21.30 26.89 28.21
C ARG A 753 21.98 26.91 26.83
N LEU A 754 23.21 26.41 26.76
CA LEU A 754 23.95 26.25 25.51
C LEU A 754 23.46 24.99 24.78
N VAL A 755 22.82 25.19 23.61
CA VAL A 755 22.52 24.14 22.63
C VAL A 755 23.63 24.15 21.58
N ASP A 756 24.23 22.99 21.31
CA ASP A 756 25.35 22.86 20.36
C ASP A 756 24.86 22.57 18.93
N VAL A 757 23.73 21.88 18.78
CA VAL A 757 23.11 21.50 17.49
C VAL A 757 21.62 21.26 17.66
N VAL A 758 20.84 21.60 16.62
CA VAL A 758 19.40 21.30 16.54
C VAL A 758 19.18 20.18 15.54
N VAL A 759 18.41 19.18 15.95
CA VAL A 759 17.87 18.13 15.08
C VAL A 759 16.37 18.36 15.01
N THR A 760 15.84 18.68 13.83
CA THR A 760 14.41 19.00 13.67
C THR A 760 13.79 18.16 12.58
N ASP A 761 12.59 17.66 12.84
CA ASP A 761 11.70 17.19 11.78
C ASP A 761 11.28 18.36 10.89
N LEU A 762 11.25 18.13 9.59
CA LEU A 762 10.76 19.10 8.61
C LEU A 762 9.23 19.07 8.48
N GLU A 763 8.60 17.93 8.76
CA GLU A 763 7.18 17.67 8.53
C GLU A 763 6.39 17.69 9.85
N MET A 764 6.12 18.90 10.37
CA MET A 764 5.29 19.09 11.58
C MET A 764 3.95 19.78 11.23
N PRO A 765 2.83 19.43 11.89
CA PRO A 765 1.47 19.78 11.49
C PRO A 765 1.10 21.27 11.61
N ASP A 766 1.66 22.00 12.58
CA ASP A 766 1.30 23.41 12.81
C ASP A 766 2.28 24.39 12.14
N ARG A 767 3.55 24.33 12.54
CA ARG A 767 4.66 25.06 11.91
C ARG A 767 5.71 24.03 11.53
N SER A 768 6.15 24.07 10.28
CA SER A 768 7.11 23.11 9.74
C SER A 768 8.50 23.34 10.33
N GLY A 769 9.38 22.33 10.22
CA GLY A 769 10.78 22.50 10.61
C GLY A 769 11.50 23.57 9.79
N PHE A 770 11.02 23.86 8.57
CA PHE A 770 11.51 24.98 7.78
C PHE A 770 11.23 26.33 8.47
N ASP A 771 10.07 26.49 9.09
CA ASP A 771 9.71 27.72 9.80
C ASP A 771 10.57 27.92 11.06
N LEU A 772 10.96 26.83 11.73
CA LEU A 772 11.93 26.86 12.82
C LEU A 772 13.30 27.31 12.30
N ILE A 773 13.80 26.72 11.22
CA ILE A 773 15.10 27.07 10.64
C ILE A 773 15.13 28.55 10.23
N GLU A 774 14.10 29.03 9.55
CA GLU A 774 13.97 30.45 9.17
C GLU A 774 14.00 31.37 10.39
N SER A 775 13.29 31.00 11.46
CA SER A 775 13.29 31.75 12.73
C SER A 775 14.69 31.78 13.38
N LEU A 776 15.42 30.65 13.37
CA LEU A 776 16.79 30.57 13.91
C LEU A 776 17.79 31.40 13.10
N ARG A 777 17.59 31.51 11.78
CA ARG A 777 18.46 32.30 10.89
C ARG A 777 18.18 33.80 10.98
N ALA A 778 16.94 34.19 11.28
CA ALA A 778 16.56 35.59 11.47
C ALA A 778 17.12 36.20 12.77
N GLU A 779 17.38 35.38 13.79
CA GLU A 779 17.92 35.84 15.08
C GLU A 779 19.46 35.79 15.12
N PRO A 780 20.16 36.94 15.30
CA PRO A 780 21.63 36.99 15.24
C PRO A 780 22.34 36.07 16.23
N ARG A 781 21.69 35.75 17.35
CA ARG A 781 22.21 34.82 18.38
C ARG A 781 22.28 33.37 17.90
N PHE A 782 21.36 32.95 17.02
CA PHE A 782 21.23 31.56 16.56
C PHE A 782 21.54 31.36 15.08
N ALA A 783 21.84 32.44 14.35
CA ALA A 783 22.16 32.39 12.92
C ALA A 783 23.28 31.40 12.56
N GLY A 784 24.26 31.20 13.46
CA GLY A 784 25.35 30.24 13.31
C GLY A 784 25.14 28.86 13.96
N LEU A 785 23.94 28.58 14.49
CA LEU A 785 23.63 27.29 15.12
C LEU A 785 23.41 26.21 14.04
N PRO A 786 24.16 25.09 14.07
CA PRO A 786 24.00 24.04 13.08
C PRO A 786 22.66 23.33 13.25
N VAL A 787 22.01 23.04 12.12
CA VAL A 787 20.75 22.31 12.08
C VAL A 787 20.92 21.07 11.21
N ILE A 788 20.47 19.92 11.72
CA ILE A 788 20.30 18.68 10.99
C ILE A 788 18.80 18.49 10.77
N ALA A 789 18.41 18.30 9.52
CA ALA A 789 17.01 18.09 9.15
C ALA A 789 16.68 16.59 9.10
N LEU A 790 15.58 16.21 9.75
CA LEU A 790 14.94 14.91 9.62
C LEU A 790 13.77 15.00 8.64
N SER A 791 13.61 14.01 7.77
CA SER A 791 12.48 13.97 6.83
C SER A 791 12.03 12.54 6.55
N SER A 792 10.72 12.33 6.49
CA SER A 792 10.11 11.04 6.13
C SER A 792 10.19 10.74 4.63
N TYR A 793 10.33 11.79 3.81
CA TYR A 793 10.49 11.69 2.36
C TYR A 793 11.61 12.61 1.86
N VAL A 794 12.45 12.11 0.93
CA VAL A 794 13.55 12.89 0.35
C VAL A 794 13.22 13.19 -1.11
N SER A 795 12.98 14.46 -1.43
CA SER A 795 12.80 14.91 -2.80
C SER A 795 13.79 16.02 -3.17
N PRO A 796 14.19 16.15 -4.45
CA PRO A 796 15.11 17.20 -4.88
C PRO A 796 14.68 18.63 -4.47
N PRO A 797 13.39 19.03 -4.52
CA PRO A 797 12.96 20.36 -4.06
C PRO A 797 13.13 20.60 -2.55
N ILE A 798 12.89 19.58 -1.73
CA ILE A 798 13.02 19.66 -0.26
C ILE A 798 14.49 19.82 0.14
N VAL A 799 15.38 19.05 -0.51
CA VAL A 799 16.83 19.13 -0.28
C VAL A 799 17.38 20.49 -0.73
N GLU A 800 16.92 21.01 -1.87
CA GLU A 800 17.35 22.33 -2.35
C GLU A 800 16.88 23.46 -1.42
N ARG A 801 15.65 23.39 -0.90
CA ARG A 801 15.13 24.35 0.09
C ARG A 801 15.90 24.30 1.40
N ALA A 802 16.17 23.12 1.94
CA ALA A 802 16.96 22.95 3.17
C ALA A 802 18.39 23.51 3.02
N ARG A 803 19.02 23.30 1.85
CA ARG A 803 20.35 23.83 1.54
C ARG A 803 20.38 25.36 1.51
N LYS A 804 19.36 26.01 0.91
CA LYS A 804 19.25 27.48 0.87
C LYS A 804 19.11 28.10 2.27
N LEU A 805 18.53 27.37 3.22
CA LEU A 805 18.34 27.81 4.60
C LEU A 805 19.55 27.49 5.52
N GLY A 806 20.62 26.93 4.96
CA GLY A 806 21.85 26.62 5.70
C GLY A 806 21.71 25.44 6.65
N VAL A 807 20.93 24.41 6.28
CA VAL A 807 20.93 23.11 6.94
C VAL A 807 22.25 22.40 6.64
N VAL A 808 22.90 21.88 7.70
CA VAL A 808 24.26 21.33 7.61
C VAL A 808 24.24 19.88 7.11
N ASN A 809 23.23 19.12 7.51
CA ASN A 809 23.05 17.75 7.04
C ASN A 809 21.57 17.36 6.98
N PHE A 810 21.26 16.41 6.12
CA PHE A 810 19.90 15.93 5.88
C PHE A 810 19.87 14.42 6.08
N VAL A 811 19.02 13.95 6.99
CA VAL A 811 18.96 12.54 7.40
C VAL A 811 17.51 12.06 7.29
N ALA A 812 17.31 10.84 6.81
CA ALA A 812 15.97 10.27 6.78
C ALA A 812 15.47 10.01 8.22
N LYS A 813 14.18 10.23 8.50
CA LYS A 813 13.59 10.16 9.86
C LYS A 813 13.80 8.80 10.55
N PHE A 814 14.12 7.75 9.78
CA PHE A 814 14.39 6.39 10.25
C PHE A 814 15.87 5.94 10.15
N ASP A 815 16.77 6.77 9.61
CA ASP A 815 18.19 6.44 9.46
C ASP A 815 19.00 6.82 10.72
N ARG A 816 18.96 5.91 11.70
CA ARG A 816 19.54 6.08 13.04
C ARG A 816 21.06 6.18 13.01
N SER A 817 21.72 5.35 12.21
CA SER A 817 23.17 5.39 11.98
C SER A 817 23.58 6.70 11.32
N GLY A 818 22.86 7.11 10.27
CA GLY A 818 23.12 8.37 9.57
C GLY A 818 22.96 9.58 10.50
N LEU A 819 22.01 9.56 11.44
CA LEU A 819 21.83 10.65 12.40
C LEU A 819 23.02 10.77 13.38
N VAL A 820 23.50 9.65 13.94
CA VAL A 820 24.63 9.66 14.88
C VAL A 820 25.93 10.05 14.17
N GLU A 821 26.13 9.56 12.94
CA GLU A 821 27.27 9.94 12.09
C GLU A 821 27.22 11.43 11.72
N ALA A 822 26.05 11.93 11.31
CA ALA A 822 25.86 13.35 11.01
C ALA A 822 26.12 14.24 12.23
N LEU A 823 25.60 13.86 13.41
CA LEU A 823 25.84 14.60 14.65
C LEU A 823 27.32 14.61 15.05
N SER A 824 27.98 13.45 14.98
CA SER A 824 29.41 13.35 15.26
C SER A 824 30.23 14.20 14.29
N ALA A 825 29.93 14.16 12.98
CA ALA A 825 30.63 14.94 11.98
C ALA A 825 30.46 16.47 12.19
N VAL A 826 29.24 16.93 12.43
CA VAL A 826 28.91 18.35 12.65
C VAL A 826 29.56 18.89 13.93
N LEU A 827 29.48 18.13 15.02
CA LEU A 827 30.02 18.55 16.31
C LEU A 827 31.55 18.49 16.34
N ASN A 828 32.16 17.51 15.66
CA ASN A 828 33.62 17.41 15.52
C ASN A 828 34.21 18.49 14.61
N ALA A 829 33.54 18.88 13.53
CA ALA A 829 33.96 19.98 12.66
C ALA A 829 34.02 21.31 13.43
N ARG A 830 33.03 21.56 14.29
CA ARG A 830 32.94 22.77 15.12
C ARG A 830 34.04 22.84 16.19
N SER A 831 34.43 21.71 16.78
CA SER A 831 35.56 21.66 17.72
C SER A 831 36.93 21.92 17.08
N ARG A 832 37.06 21.77 15.75
CA ARG A 832 38.30 21.99 15.00
C ARG A 832 38.40 23.37 14.36
N GLY A 833 37.39 24.24 14.54
CA GLY A 833 37.39 25.61 13.99
C GLY A 833 37.29 25.69 12.47
N VAL A 834 36.87 24.61 11.80
CA VAL A 834 36.67 24.58 10.34
C VAL A 834 35.20 24.88 10.05
N ALA A 835 34.91 25.87 9.22
CA ALA A 835 33.56 26.14 8.75
C ALA A 835 33.06 24.91 7.95
N ALA A 836 31.92 24.35 8.37
CA ALA A 836 31.27 23.19 7.74
C ALA A 836 30.64 23.55 6.39
#